data_AF-A0A5C7QD99-F1
#
_entry.id   AF-A0A5C7QD99-F1
#
_cell.length_a   1.000
_cell.length_b   1.000
_cell.length_c   1.000
_cell.angle_alpha   90.00
_cell.angle_beta   90.00
_cell.angle_gamma   90.00
#
_symmetry.space_group_name_H-M   'P 1'
#
loop_
_entity.id
_entity.type
_entity.pdbx_description
1 polymer ?
#
loop_
_entity_poly.entity_id
_entity_poly.type
_entity_poly.pdbx_seq_one_letter_code
_entity_poly.pdbx_strand_id
1 'polypeptide(L)'
;MQFTQAQIDEEIDKILPKINAGKSLPVPRELARAIFAAENMGPRGEVSYANRTSNKAASGVAQVIPPTIRGLKRQGRLREDFPEDLSGASLPDQVLAGLASLQEFIDRKKTNDPYKIAALYNAGDAAAAKYLASGNIAELPKETQGYLTKLQTGYKMQGLPVPPTTAEVSARPAPEFAVTPMSSVSRQDTFSIVPDMLSALFSANKAQQQAGASQQQATRIAGEAAAESARLQAESIIAEQQVHSDIMSALGLDVRDPASAVRTELDKSAQARATREQLGAQIAERQGRSLFSDPLGWIQNIVEMPQLVAQHNLQVDLESNADARVRQLQNAGAQAKAMTAAKSADLLRAKSASDARMFLAKAEADVAEISAKNAAGEAKTLLDAWNIQRQAVNDAASERERAEAREDRKISRQERMSQQAEKEAAKRQESELLVRVHAVRTMIGGNVPRWTPEEFKKLPPQERVMWEQLAFKNGNFGSIPTAVAFIKEYGDEVGATDTGNAGMVQQVRSLEMQAKQLATKIANDHNMKNPLAKMNDKQALEAAYNALQSEADALATKNSNKDNIPANSPYAIDYDAIAAAARGNPDARKWIVGDILAREKEKRPYESLNATITPRFLVDSVRAEVLAGKIDPAVASVQLADFYRTASGSQYVTAGLRYFGLKPFQDFIISPEAVGGPKIDLFNPTTIDRYLVTQVARNRARESMAIPMGRAGGPFVFN
;
A
#
# COMPACT_ATOMS: atom_id res chain seq x y z
N MET A 1 -7.50 46.67 -14.41
CA MET A 1 -8.93 46.70 -14.03
C MET A 1 -9.08 45.94 -12.73
N GLN A 2 -9.77 46.51 -11.72
CA GLN A 2 -10.09 45.82 -10.47
C GLN A 2 -11.58 45.49 -10.44
N PHE A 3 -11.91 44.30 -9.96
CA PHE A 3 -13.27 43.81 -9.80
C PHE A 3 -13.58 43.65 -8.31
N THR A 4 -14.86 43.67 -7.97
CA THR A 4 -15.32 43.38 -6.61
C THR A 4 -15.60 41.89 -6.44
N GLN A 5 -15.56 41.38 -5.20
CA GLN A 5 -16.01 40.02 -4.88
C GLN A 5 -17.41 39.74 -5.43
N ALA A 6 -18.32 40.71 -5.30
CA ALA A 6 -19.70 40.57 -5.74
C ALA A 6 -19.80 40.35 -7.26
N GLN A 7 -18.99 41.06 -8.05
CA GLN A 7 -18.92 40.86 -9.51
C GLN A 7 -18.39 39.47 -9.88
N ILE A 8 -17.37 38.97 -9.16
CA ILE A 8 -16.85 37.62 -9.37
C ILE A 8 -17.92 36.57 -9.03
N ASP A 9 -18.56 36.71 -7.88
CA ASP A 9 -19.60 35.78 -7.41
C ASP A 9 -20.79 35.76 -8.37
N GLU A 10 -21.22 36.93 -8.86
CA GLU A 10 -22.31 37.04 -9.84
C GLU A 10 -21.97 36.28 -11.14
N GLU A 11 -20.75 36.41 -11.66
CA GLU A 11 -20.34 35.69 -12.86
C GLU A 11 -20.14 34.19 -12.60
N ILE A 12 -19.63 33.79 -11.43
CA ILE A 12 -19.58 32.38 -11.02
C ILE A 12 -21.00 31.79 -11.02
N ASP A 13 -21.97 32.48 -10.43
CA ASP A 13 -23.35 32.02 -10.31
C ASP A 13 -24.06 31.90 -11.67
N LYS A 14 -23.71 32.74 -12.64
CA LYS A 14 -24.22 32.65 -14.02
C LYS A 14 -23.60 31.49 -14.81
N ILE A 15 -22.31 31.24 -14.65
CA ILE A 15 -21.54 30.33 -15.52
C ILE A 15 -21.52 28.90 -14.97
N LEU A 16 -21.36 28.75 -13.66
CA LEU A 16 -21.17 27.46 -13.00
C LEU A 16 -22.29 26.43 -13.28
N PRO A 17 -23.59 26.79 -13.29
CA PRO A 17 -24.65 25.84 -13.63
C PRO A 17 -24.51 25.25 -15.04
N LYS A 18 -24.01 26.03 -16.01
CA LYS A 18 -23.79 25.56 -17.39
C LYS A 18 -22.61 24.59 -17.46
N ILE A 19 -21.55 24.83 -16.69
CA ILE A 19 -20.38 23.94 -16.61
C ILE A 19 -20.72 22.61 -15.92
N ASN A 20 -21.52 22.68 -14.85
CA ASN A 20 -21.92 21.52 -14.06
C ASN A 20 -23.04 20.70 -14.71
N ALA A 21 -23.68 21.19 -15.77
CA ALA A 21 -24.79 20.51 -16.44
C ALA A 21 -24.37 19.12 -16.94
N GLY A 22 -25.07 18.08 -16.48
CA GLY A 22 -24.83 16.68 -16.87
C GLY A 22 -23.53 16.07 -16.33
N LYS A 23 -22.90 16.68 -15.32
CA LYS A 23 -21.67 16.16 -14.70
C LYS A 23 -21.99 15.33 -13.45
N SER A 24 -21.36 14.16 -13.33
CA SER A 24 -21.48 13.30 -12.14
C SER A 24 -20.70 13.86 -10.94
N LEU A 25 -19.65 14.65 -11.20
CA LEU A 25 -18.88 15.38 -10.21
C LEU A 25 -18.85 16.87 -10.60
N PRO A 26 -19.74 17.70 -10.03
CA PRO A 26 -19.77 19.13 -10.31
C PRO A 26 -18.62 19.86 -9.61
N VAL A 27 -18.18 20.99 -10.17
CA VAL A 27 -17.33 21.97 -9.47
C VAL A 27 -18.16 22.58 -8.33
N PRO A 28 -17.76 22.41 -7.05
CA PRO A 28 -18.43 23.07 -5.93
C PRO A 28 -18.26 24.58 -6.03
N ARG A 29 -19.35 25.33 -5.81
CA ARG A 29 -19.35 26.80 -5.86
C ARG A 29 -18.36 27.39 -4.87
N GLU A 30 -18.31 26.80 -3.69
CA GLU A 30 -17.48 27.21 -2.56
C GLU A 30 -15.99 27.03 -2.87
N LEU A 31 -15.66 25.94 -3.57
CA LEU A 31 -14.31 25.67 -4.06
C LEU A 31 -13.90 26.68 -5.11
N ALA A 32 -14.77 26.97 -6.09
CA ALA A 32 -14.50 27.97 -7.11
C ALA A 32 -14.22 29.35 -6.47
N ARG A 33 -15.07 29.80 -5.54
CA ARG A 33 -14.87 31.08 -4.84
C ARG A 33 -13.56 31.09 -4.03
N ALA A 34 -13.23 29.99 -3.36
CA ALA A 34 -12.00 29.87 -2.58
C ALA A 34 -10.74 29.92 -3.46
N ILE A 35 -10.75 29.29 -4.64
CA ILE A 35 -9.64 29.34 -5.60
C ILE A 35 -9.47 30.76 -6.14
N PHE A 36 -10.56 31.41 -6.57
CA PHE A 36 -10.49 32.78 -7.08
C PHE A 36 -9.98 33.75 -5.99
N ALA A 37 -10.39 33.59 -4.74
CA ALA A 37 -9.83 34.33 -3.62
C ALA A 37 -8.33 34.05 -3.45
N ALA A 38 -7.92 32.78 -3.43
CA ALA A 38 -6.52 32.39 -3.25
C ALA A 38 -5.60 32.94 -4.34
N GLU A 39 -6.05 32.95 -5.61
CA GLU A 39 -5.32 33.52 -6.73
C GLU A 39 -5.15 35.03 -6.67
N ASN A 40 -5.99 35.73 -5.90
CA ASN A 40 -5.97 37.18 -5.74
C ASN A 40 -5.51 37.63 -4.35
N MET A 41 -5.12 36.68 -3.51
CA MET A 41 -4.71 36.94 -2.13
C MET A 41 -3.23 37.32 -2.05
N GLY A 42 -2.97 38.49 -1.48
CA GLY A 42 -1.64 38.99 -1.16
C GLY A 42 -1.00 38.28 0.04
N PRO A 43 0.26 38.63 0.37
CA PRO A 43 1.00 38.01 1.46
C PRO A 43 0.39 38.24 2.85
N ARG A 44 -0.44 39.28 3.04
CA ARG A 44 -1.09 39.61 4.32
C ARG A 44 -2.56 39.17 4.36
N GLY A 45 -3.00 38.34 3.40
CA GLY A 45 -4.37 37.82 3.35
C GLY A 45 -5.39 38.75 2.68
N GLU A 46 -4.97 39.94 2.24
CA GLU A 46 -5.79 40.88 1.49
C GLU A 46 -6.13 40.32 0.11
N VAL A 47 -7.40 40.28 -0.25
CA VAL A 47 -7.85 39.81 -1.56
C VAL A 47 -8.15 41.03 -2.43
N SER A 48 -7.42 41.15 -3.54
CA SER A 48 -7.65 42.19 -4.54
C SER A 48 -7.84 41.52 -5.89
N TYR A 49 -9.08 41.41 -6.35
CA TYR A 49 -9.45 40.86 -7.66
C TYR A 49 -9.01 41.78 -8.79
N ALA A 50 -7.73 41.74 -9.11
CA ALA A 50 -7.13 42.53 -10.16
C ALA A 50 -6.93 41.65 -11.39
N ASN A 51 -7.29 42.17 -12.56
CA ASN A 51 -6.85 41.59 -13.82
C ASN A 51 -5.33 41.83 -13.97
N ARG A 52 -4.54 40.87 -13.49
CA ARG A 52 -3.08 40.93 -13.43
C ARG A 52 -2.47 39.78 -14.20
N THR A 53 -1.26 40.01 -14.72
CA THR A 53 -0.45 38.97 -15.34
C THR A 53 0.73 38.66 -14.43
N SER A 54 0.92 37.40 -14.07
CA SER A 54 2.05 36.95 -13.26
C SER A 54 3.34 36.86 -14.09
N ASN A 55 4.48 36.76 -13.40
CA ASN A 55 5.78 36.52 -14.05
C ASN A 55 5.83 35.21 -14.87
N LYS A 56 4.92 34.27 -14.60
CA LYS A 56 4.77 32.99 -15.33
C LYS A 56 3.68 33.07 -16.41
N ALA A 57 3.29 34.28 -16.83
CA ALA A 57 2.24 34.57 -17.80
C ALA A 57 0.82 34.13 -17.41
N ALA A 58 0.57 33.79 -16.14
CA ALA A 58 -0.78 33.52 -15.65
C ALA A 58 -1.59 34.82 -15.67
N SER A 59 -2.77 34.86 -16.31
CA SER A 59 -3.51 36.11 -16.54
C SER A 59 -4.96 36.02 -16.08
N GLY A 60 -5.58 37.18 -15.85
CA GLY A 60 -6.98 37.32 -15.42
C GLY A 60 -7.22 37.02 -13.94
N VAL A 61 -8.46 37.20 -13.49
CA VAL A 61 -8.86 36.99 -12.08
C VAL A 61 -8.69 35.55 -11.60
N ALA A 62 -8.62 34.58 -12.49
CA ALA A 62 -8.37 33.19 -12.15
C ALA A 62 -6.89 32.78 -12.31
N GLN A 63 -6.01 33.68 -12.77
CA GLN A 63 -4.59 33.39 -13.02
C GLN A 63 -4.38 32.11 -13.85
N VAL A 64 -5.12 31.97 -14.96
CA VAL A 64 -4.97 30.81 -15.85
C VAL A 64 -3.79 31.05 -16.79
N ILE A 65 -2.89 30.06 -16.92
CA ILE A 65 -1.74 30.14 -17.83
C ILE A 65 -2.15 29.82 -19.29
N PRO A 66 -1.53 30.44 -20.31
CA PRO A 66 -1.87 30.21 -21.72
C PRO A 66 -1.84 28.74 -22.18
N PRO A 67 -0.88 27.89 -21.74
CA PRO A 67 -0.90 26.46 -22.08
C PRO A 67 -2.17 25.75 -21.61
N THR A 68 -2.73 26.12 -20.45
CA THR A 68 -3.98 25.57 -19.93
C THR A 68 -5.15 25.98 -20.83
N ILE A 69 -5.23 27.25 -21.25
CA ILE A 69 -6.28 27.73 -22.17
C ILE A 69 -6.23 26.96 -23.50
N ARG A 70 -5.04 26.77 -24.09
CA ARG A 70 -4.86 25.94 -25.30
C ARG A 70 -5.29 24.48 -25.08
N GLY A 71 -5.04 23.93 -23.90
CA GLY A 71 -5.54 22.61 -23.50
C GLY A 71 -7.06 22.56 -23.49
N LEU A 72 -7.70 23.53 -22.85
CA LEU A 72 -9.16 23.61 -22.72
C LEU A 72 -9.87 23.82 -24.07
N LYS A 73 -9.29 24.60 -24.98
CA LYS A 73 -9.76 24.73 -26.37
C LYS A 73 -9.75 23.39 -27.10
N ARG A 74 -8.63 22.65 -27.04
CA ARG A 74 -8.49 21.33 -27.68
C ARG A 74 -9.45 20.30 -27.11
N GLN A 75 -9.83 20.42 -25.84
CA GLN A 75 -10.82 19.56 -25.19
C GLN A 75 -12.27 19.98 -25.47
N GLY A 76 -12.50 21.04 -26.26
CA GLY A 76 -13.84 21.58 -26.51
C GLY A 76 -14.51 22.22 -25.29
N ARG A 77 -13.74 22.55 -24.25
CA ARG A 77 -14.25 23.23 -23.03
C ARG A 77 -14.31 24.74 -23.17
N LEU A 78 -13.52 25.29 -24.09
CA LEU A 78 -13.55 26.69 -24.51
C LEU A 78 -13.67 26.74 -26.03
N ARG A 79 -14.29 27.81 -26.55
CA ARG A 79 -14.40 28.08 -27.99
C ARG A 79 -13.02 28.28 -28.63
N GLU A 80 -12.88 27.95 -29.90
CA GLU A 80 -11.59 27.98 -30.60
C GLU A 80 -10.99 29.40 -30.66
N ASP A 81 -11.85 30.40 -30.83
CA ASP A 81 -11.54 31.85 -30.84
C ASP A 81 -11.36 32.46 -29.44
N PHE A 82 -11.40 31.67 -28.36
CA PHE A 82 -11.27 32.17 -26.99
C PHE A 82 -9.90 32.85 -26.76
N PRO A 83 -9.80 34.01 -26.08
CA PRO A 83 -8.51 34.69 -25.92
C PRO A 83 -7.51 33.86 -25.10
N GLU A 84 -6.25 33.75 -25.57
CA GLU A 84 -5.17 33.08 -24.81
C GLU A 84 -4.54 33.98 -23.75
N ASP A 85 -4.62 35.30 -23.95
CA ASP A 85 -4.25 36.29 -22.95
C ASP A 85 -5.52 36.89 -22.33
N LEU A 86 -5.71 36.64 -21.04
CA LEU A 86 -6.87 37.12 -20.30
C LEU A 86 -6.73 38.56 -19.81
N SER A 87 -5.55 39.19 -20.00
CA SER A 87 -5.29 40.57 -19.57
C SER A 87 -6.24 41.59 -20.22
N GLY A 88 -6.71 41.32 -21.44
CA GLY A 88 -7.72 42.13 -22.15
C GLY A 88 -9.12 41.50 -22.21
N ALA A 89 -9.32 40.30 -21.64
CA ALA A 89 -10.57 39.57 -21.75
C ALA A 89 -11.66 40.13 -20.82
N SER A 90 -12.93 39.93 -21.19
CA SER A 90 -14.08 40.30 -20.36
C SER A 90 -14.08 39.51 -19.04
N LEU A 91 -14.66 40.06 -17.96
CA LEU A 91 -14.77 39.33 -16.69
C LEU A 91 -15.46 37.95 -16.84
N PRO A 92 -16.58 37.82 -17.59
CA PRO A 92 -17.19 36.51 -17.86
C PRO A 92 -16.23 35.51 -18.51
N ASP A 93 -15.42 35.93 -19.48
CA ASP A 93 -14.42 35.06 -20.10
C ASP A 93 -13.35 34.64 -19.07
N GLN A 94 -12.86 35.56 -18.24
CA GLN A 94 -11.85 35.23 -17.22
C GLN A 94 -12.40 34.22 -16.20
N VAL A 95 -13.65 34.37 -15.78
CA VAL A 95 -14.32 33.43 -14.87
C VAL A 95 -14.56 32.08 -15.55
N LEU A 96 -15.03 32.08 -16.81
CA LEU A 96 -15.22 30.87 -17.60
C LEU A 96 -13.91 30.06 -17.74
N ALA A 97 -12.78 30.72 -18.02
CA ALA A 97 -11.48 30.05 -18.11
C ALA A 97 -11.08 29.39 -16.79
N GLY A 98 -11.29 30.07 -15.65
CA GLY A 98 -11.02 29.54 -14.32
C GLY A 98 -11.88 28.32 -13.98
N LEU A 99 -13.20 28.43 -14.20
CA LEU A 99 -14.14 27.33 -13.92
C LEU A 99 -13.95 26.13 -14.87
N ALA A 100 -13.66 26.38 -16.15
CA ALA A 100 -13.36 25.32 -17.11
C ALA A 100 -12.07 24.55 -16.72
N SER A 101 -11.07 25.25 -16.19
CA SER A 101 -9.85 24.63 -15.65
C SER A 101 -10.15 23.74 -14.44
N LEU A 102 -10.96 24.24 -13.49
CA LEU A 102 -11.38 23.45 -12.32
C LEU A 102 -12.14 22.18 -12.74
N GLN A 103 -13.11 22.30 -13.66
CA GLN A 103 -13.85 21.14 -14.15
C GLN A 103 -12.94 20.14 -14.89
N GLU A 104 -11.92 20.61 -15.61
CA GLU A 104 -10.92 19.75 -16.24
C GLU A 104 -10.20 18.88 -15.20
N PHE A 105 -9.71 19.49 -14.11
CA PHE A 105 -9.01 18.77 -13.05
C PHE A 105 -9.93 17.77 -12.35
N ILE A 106 -11.17 18.16 -12.04
CA ILE A 106 -12.17 17.28 -11.44
C ILE A 106 -12.49 16.09 -12.36
N ASP A 107 -12.75 16.35 -13.64
CA ASP A 107 -13.07 15.31 -14.63
C ASP A 107 -11.89 14.36 -14.84
N ARG A 108 -10.66 14.86 -14.82
CA ARG A 108 -9.45 14.08 -15.08
C ARG A 108 -9.02 13.25 -13.87
N LYS A 109 -9.18 13.78 -12.65
CA LYS A 109 -8.74 13.12 -11.41
C LYS A 109 -9.85 12.43 -10.65
N LYS A 110 -11.10 12.57 -11.10
CA LYS A 110 -12.30 11.96 -10.50
C LYS A 110 -12.43 12.30 -9.02
N THR A 111 -12.13 13.55 -8.67
CA THR A 111 -12.22 14.07 -7.30
C THR A 111 -12.64 15.53 -7.32
N ASN A 112 -13.44 15.95 -6.36
CA ASN A 112 -13.75 17.35 -6.06
C ASN A 112 -13.17 17.78 -4.71
N ASP A 113 -12.19 17.02 -4.18
CA ASP A 113 -11.45 17.35 -2.97
C ASP A 113 -10.78 18.73 -3.13
N PRO A 114 -11.16 19.73 -2.30
CA PRO A 114 -10.67 21.09 -2.41
C PRO A 114 -9.15 21.22 -2.43
N TYR A 115 -8.45 20.41 -1.63
CA TYR A 115 -7.01 20.50 -1.51
C TYR A 115 -6.29 19.82 -2.66
N LYS A 116 -6.80 18.69 -3.14
CA LYS A 116 -6.26 18.02 -4.33
C LYS A 116 -6.44 18.89 -5.57
N ILE A 117 -7.61 19.51 -5.73
CA ILE A 117 -7.89 20.42 -6.84
C ILE A 117 -7.04 21.69 -6.73
N ALA A 118 -6.91 22.29 -5.55
CA ALA A 118 -6.05 23.47 -5.37
C ALA A 118 -4.56 23.17 -5.63
N ALA A 119 -4.06 22.03 -5.18
CA ALA A 119 -2.69 21.60 -5.45
C ALA A 119 -2.44 21.41 -6.95
N LEU A 120 -3.38 20.80 -7.67
CA LEU A 120 -3.32 20.66 -9.12
C LEU A 120 -3.40 22.00 -9.85
N TYR A 121 -4.26 22.89 -9.38
CA TYR A 121 -4.46 24.21 -9.96
C TYR A 121 -3.18 25.04 -9.92
N ASN A 122 -2.52 25.06 -8.76
CA ASN A 122 -1.33 25.89 -8.55
C ASN A 122 -0.02 25.21 -9.02
N ALA A 123 0.16 23.90 -8.77
CA ALA A 123 1.43 23.21 -9.02
C ALA A 123 1.46 22.40 -10.34
N GLY A 124 0.29 22.07 -10.91
CA GLY A 124 0.17 21.14 -12.02
C GLY A 124 0.44 19.68 -11.63
N ASP A 125 0.23 18.77 -12.58
CA ASP A 125 0.27 17.32 -12.33
C ASP A 125 1.60 16.81 -11.79
N ALA A 126 2.71 17.24 -12.40
CA ALA A 126 4.02 16.70 -12.08
C ALA A 126 4.44 17.03 -10.64
N ALA A 127 4.17 18.26 -10.18
CA ALA A 127 4.53 18.69 -8.85
C ALA A 127 3.52 18.22 -7.79
N ALA A 128 2.25 18.02 -8.14
CA ALA A 128 1.23 17.51 -7.23
C ALA A 128 1.19 15.96 -7.15
N ALA A 129 1.85 15.23 -8.05
CA ALA A 129 1.69 13.77 -8.18
C ALA A 129 1.89 12.99 -6.88
N LYS A 130 2.94 13.31 -6.11
CA LYS A 130 3.24 12.63 -4.85
C LYS A 130 2.17 12.92 -3.80
N TYR A 131 1.82 14.20 -3.63
CA TYR A 131 0.74 14.64 -2.74
C TYR A 131 -0.62 14.01 -3.08
N LEU A 132 -0.97 13.88 -4.36
CA LEU A 132 -2.24 13.28 -4.76
C LEU A 132 -2.35 11.80 -4.35
N ALA A 133 -1.20 11.11 -4.31
CA ALA A 133 -1.10 9.72 -3.88
C ALA A 133 -1.01 9.57 -2.35
N SER A 134 -0.28 10.46 -1.67
CA SER A 134 0.04 10.33 -0.24
C SER A 134 -0.88 11.14 0.69
N GLY A 135 -1.50 12.22 0.20
CA GLY A 135 -2.16 13.23 1.02
C GLY A 135 -1.22 14.13 1.82
N ASN A 136 0.10 13.94 1.72
CA ASN A 136 1.08 14.64 2.55
C ASN A 136 1.45 16.01 1.95
N ILE A 137 0.97 17.10 2.57
CA ILE A 137 1.19 18.48 2.13
C ILE A 137 2.69 18.82 2.03
N ALA A 138 3.55 18.20 2.84
CA ALA A 138 4.99 18.44 2.81
C ALA A 138 5.66 18.02 1.47
N GLU A 139 4.99 17.19 0.68
CA GLU A 139 5.46 16.75 -0.64
C GLU A 139 5.16 17.76 -1.76
N LEU A 140 4.36 18.80 -1.47
CA LEU A 140 4.10 19.89 -2.40
C LEU A 140 5.25 20.92 -2.38
N PRO A 141 5.47 21.66 -3.48
CA PRO A 141 6.36 22.82 -3.47
C PRO A 141 5.93 23.85 -2.41
N LYS A 142 6.88 24.57 -1.80
CA LYS A 142 6.61 25.58 -0.76
C LYS A 142 5.58 26.63 -1.19
N GLU A 143 5.63 27.05 -2.45
CA GLU A 143 4.66 27.98 -3.05
C GLU A 143 3.23 27.42 -2.96
N THR A 144 3.06 26.14 -3.32
CA THR A 144 1.78 25.43 -3.28
C THR A 144 1.33 25.10 -1.86
N GLN A 145 2.25 24.82 -0.94
CA GLN A 145 1.90 24.68 0.49
C GLN A 145 1.28 25.98 1.02
N GLY A 146 1.90 27.13 0.75
CA GLY A 146 1.33 28.44 1.10
C GLY A 146 0.03 28.74 0.36
N TYR A 147 -0.12 28.25 -0.87
CA TYR A 147 -1.36 28.36 -1.63
C TYR A 147 -2.53 27.63 -0.95
N LEU A 148 -2.30 26.46 -0.33
CA LEU A 148 -3.35 25.77 0.43
C LEU A 148 -3.82 26.57 1.65
N THR A 149 -2.94 27.32 2.32
CA THR A 149 -3.34 28.25 3.41
C THR A 149 -4.21 29.40 2.88
N LYS A 150 -3.94 29.89 1.67
CA LYS A 150 -4.80 30.88 1.00
C LYS A 150 -6.18 30.31 0.67
N LEU A 151 -6.23 29.05 0.23
CA LEU A 151 -7.50 28.34 0.00
C LEU A 151 -8.35 28.27 1.28
N GLN A 152 -7.76 27.90 2.41
CA GLN A 152 -8.43 27.87 3.71
C GLN A 152 -9.00 29.24 4.09
N THR A 153 -8.22 30.29 3.87
CA THR A 153 -8.65 31.68 4.09
C THR A 153 -9.81 32.03 3.17
N GLY A 154 -9.76 31.60 1.91
CA GLY A 154 -10.85 31.73 0.94
C GLY A 154 -12.15 31.04 1.37
N TYR A 155 -12.09 29.89 2.06
CA TYR A 155 -13.29 29.27 2.68
C TYR A 155 -13.80 30.07 3.88
N LYS A 156 -12.90 30.53 4.75
CA LYS A 156 -13.25 31.35 5.92
C LYS A 156 -13.94 32.67 5.54
N MET A 157 -13.48 33.33 4.46
CA MET A 157 -14.09 34.55 3.93
C MET A 157 -15.55 34.36 3.48
N GLN A 158 -15.92 33.12 3.13
CA GLN A 158 -17.29 32.78 2.74
C GLN A 158 -18.20 32.47 3.94
N GLY A 159 -17.68 32.51 5.18
CA GLY A 159 -18.40 32.10 6.38
C GLY A 159 -18.62 30.58 6.46
N LEU A 160 -17.89 29.80 5.66
CA LEU A 160 -18.03 28.36 5.59
C LEU A 160 -16.98 27.66 6.46
N PRO A 161 -17.31 26.52 7.07
CA PRO A 161 -16.30 25.67 7.68
C PRO A 161 -15.30 25.27 6.59
N VAL A 162 -14.02 25.36 6.92
CA VAL A 162 -12.97 24.85 6.02
C VAL A 162 -13.28 23.35 5.85
N PRO A 163 -13.44 22.87 4.61
CA PRO A 163 -13.73 21.47 4.37
C PRO A 163 -12.61 20.67 5.02
N PRO A 164 -12.92 19.65 5.84
CA PRO A 164 -11.90 18.89 6.54
C PRO A 164 -10.96 18.35 5.49
N THR A 165 -9.76 18.90 5.44
CA THR A 165 -8.67 18.27 4.73
C THR A 165 -8.67 16.80 5.16
N THR A 166 -8.34 15.83 4.30
CA THR A 166 -7.88 14.50 4.75
C THR A 166 -6.61 14.56 5.63
N ALA A 167 -6.25 15.75 6.13
CA ALA A 167 -5.24 16.10 7.10
C ALA A 167 -5.48 17.56 7.58
N GLU A 168 -6.54 17.87 8.35
CA GLU A 168 -6.72 19.24 8.86
C GLU A 168 -6.29 19.33 10.33
N VAL A 169 -5.10 19.91 10.52
CA VAL A 169 -4.66 20.47 11.79
C VAL A 169 -5.10 21.93 11.83
N SER A 170 -5.83 22.25 12.90
CA SER A 170 -6.40 23.56 13.19
C SER A 170 -5.31 24.63 13.38
N ALA A 171 -5.41 25.74 12.66
CA ALA A 171 -4.70 26.99 12.94
C ALA A 171 -5.72 28.11 13.22
N ARG A 172 -5.68 28.61 14.46
CA ARG A 172 -6.34 29.86 14.90
C ARG A 172 -5.59 31.07 14.32
N PRO A 173 -6.22 32.26 14.27
CA PRO A 173 -5.76 33.39 13.45
C PRO A 173 -4.49 34.04 14.02
N ALA A 174 -3.60 34.47 13.12
CA ALA A 174 -2.40 35.23 13.46
C ALA A 174 -2.77 36.60 14.07
N PRO A 175 -2.02 37.09 15.08
CA PRO A 175 -2.18 38.45 15.57
C PRO A 175 -1.68 39.46 14.53
N GLU A 176 -2.47 40.51 14.29
CA GLU A 176 -2.06 41.68 13.49
C GLU A 176 -0.85 42.36 14.13
N PHE A 177 0.32 42.26 13.49
CA PHE A 177 1.42 43.17 13.77
C PHE A 177 1.34 44.36 12.80
N ALA A 178 0.89 45.49 13.34
CA ALA A 178 0.98 46.79 12.66
C ALA A 178 2.46 47.13 12.39
N VAL A 179 2.81 47.27 11.12
CA VAL A 179 4.13 47.79 10.71
C VAL A 179 4.07 49.31 10.80
N THR A 180 4.56 49.86 11.91
CA THR A 180 4.81 51.31 12.03
C THR A 180 6.08 51.65 11.24
N PRO A 181 6.09 52.72 10.41
CA PRO A 181 7.29 53.16 9.69
C PRO A 181 8.42 53.52 10.67
N MET A 182 9.65 53.13 10.31
CA MET A 182 10.87 53.38 11.08
C MET A 182 11.18 54.87 11.19
N SER A 183 10.60 55.51 12.20
CA SER A 183 11.11 56.72 12.82
C SER A 183 10.50 56.78 14.22
N SER A 184 11.35 56.61 15.24
CA SER A 184 11.05 56.53 16.69
C SER A 184 10.52 55.19 17.22
N VAL A 185 11.41 54.23 17.49
CA VAL A 185 11.13 53.13 18.43
C VAL A 185 11.55 53.60 19.83
N SER A 186 10.58 53.71 20.73
CA SER A 186 10.83 54.01 22.15
C SER A 186 11.03 52.70 22.94
N ARG A 187 11.75 52.75 24.07
CA ARG A 187 12.01 51.60 24.96
C ARG A 187 10.74 50.90 25.49
N GLN A 188 9.55 51.47 25.31
CA GLN A 188 8.29 50.89 25.78
C GLN A 188 7.75 49.78 24.88
N ASP A 189 8.08 49.76 23.58
CA ASP A 189 7.54 48.75 22.66
C ASP A 189 8.19 47.36 22.85
N THR A 190 9.38 47.29 23.44
CA THR A 190 10.16 46.05 23.64
C THR A 190 9.61 45.13 24.74
N PHE A 191 8.76 45.65 25.63
CA PHE A 191 8.16 44.87 26.73
C PHE A 191 6.81 44.22 26.37
N SER A 192 6.26 44.52 25.19
CA SER A 192 4.94 44.03 24.74
C SER A 192 4.92 42.57 24.27
N ILE A 193 6.08 42.00 23.87
CA ILE A 193 6.18 40.66 23.25
C ILE A 193 6.40 39.53 24.28
N VAL A 194 6.84 39.88 25.51
CA VAL A 194 7.11 38.90 26.57
C VAL A 194 5.83 38.19 27.07
N PRO A 195 4.68 38.87 27.27
CA PRO A 195 3.41 38.22 27.59
C PRO A 195 2.93 37.25 26.50
N ASP A 196 3.08 37.64 25.22
CA ASP A 196 2.68 36.82 24.08
C ASP A 196 3.56 35.58 23.92
N MET A 197 4.87 35.72 24.18
CA MET A 197 5.81 34.60 24.19
C MET A 197 5.52 33.60 25.33
N LEU A 198 5.25 34.10 26.54
CA LEU A 198 4.87 33.25 27.67
C LEU A 198 3.53 32.56 27.40
N SER A 199 2.55 33.29 26.88
CA SER A 199 1.26 32.74 26.46
C SER A 199 1.42 31.65 25.40
N ALA A 200 2.23 31.89 24.36
CA ALA A 200 2.53 30.92 23.30
C ALA A 200 3.28 29.67 23.82
N LEU A 201 4.22 29.83 24.76
CA LEU A 201 4.92 28.72 25.41
C LEU A 201 3.97 27.90 26.30
N PHE A 202 3.09 28.56 27.07
CA PHE A 202 2.09 27.87 27.88
C PHE A 202 1.03 27.19 27.02
N SER A 203 0.59 27.79 25.91
CA SER A 203 -0.35 27.17 24.98
C SER A 203 0.30 26.01 24.22
N ALA A 204 1.58 26.12 23.84
CA ALA A 204 2.31 25.02 23.22
C ALA A 204 2.49 23.84 24.18
N ASN A 205 2.82 24.10 25.44
CA ASN A 205 2.99 23.05 26.45
C ASN A 205 1.63 22.38 26.80
N LYS A 206 0.55 23.17 26.85
CA LYS A 206 -0.83 22.66 27.03
C LYS A 206 -1.32 21.87 25.82
N ALA A 207 -1.05 22.34 24.60
CA ALA A 207 -1.36 21.63 23.36
C ALA A 207 -0.58 20.31 23.27
N GLN A 208 0.69 20.30 23.72
CA GLN A 208 1.51 19.09 23.74
C GLN A 208 1.05 18.07 24.80
N GLN A 209 0.58 18.51 25.97
CA GLN A 209 -0.06 17.62 26.95
C GLN A 209 -1.40 17.06 26.47
N GLN A 210 -2.24 17.88 25.85
CA GLN A 210 -3.53 17.45 25.31
C GLN A 210 -3.35 16.50 24.11
N ALA A 211 -2.40 16.80 23.21
CA ALA A 211 -2.03 15.93 22.10
C ALA A 211 -1.48 14.59 22.58
N GLY A 212 -0.67 14.57 23.63
CA GLY A 212 -0.15 13.33 24.21
C GLY A 212 -1.26 12.41 24.74
N ALA A 213 -2.27 12.98 25.43
CA ALA A 213 -3.40 12.22 25.94
C ALA A 213 -4.33 11.71 24.81
N SER A 214 -4.63 12.56 23.82
CA SER A 214 -5.46 12.14 22.67
C SER A 214 -4.74 11.13 21.78
N GLN A 215 -3.41 11.25 21.60
CA GLN A 215 -2.61 10.28 20.86
C GLN A 215 -2.57 8.92 21.56
N GLN A 216 -2.43 8.89 22.89
CA GLN A 216 -2.51 7.64 23.65
C GLN A 216 -3.88 6.97 23.54
N GLN A 217 -4.96 7.76 23.63
CA GLN A 217 -6.32 7.24 23.51
C GLN A 217 -6.63 6.74 22.10
N ALA A 218 -6.23 7.48 21.06
CA ALA A 218 -6.41 7.11 19.67
C ALA A 218 -5.56 5.88 19.30
N THR A 219 -4.32 5.79 19.79
CA THR A 219 -3.46 4.61 19.62
C THR A 219 -4.04 3.37 20.29
N ARG A 220 -4.66 3.53 21.47
CA ARG A 220 -5.38 2.45 22.16
C ARG A 220 -6.60 1.98 21.38
N ILE A 221 -7.42 2.91 20.87
CA ILE A 221 -8.59 2.58 20.03
C ILE A 221 -8.16 1.89 18.73
N ALA A 222 -7.04 2.32 18.12
CA ALA A 222 -6.47 1.66 16.96
C ALA A 222 -6.00 0.24 17.28
N GLY A 223 -5.35 0.03 18.43
CA GLY A 223 -4.95 -1.29 18.91
C GLY A 223 -6.13 -2.22 19.19
N GLU A 224 -7.18 -1.71 19.85
CA GLU A 224 -8.42 -2.47 20.13
C GLU A 224 -9.15 -2.83 18.82
N ALA A 225 -9.20 -1.92 17.85
CA ALA A 225 -9.81 -2.16 16.54
C ALA A 225 -8.98 -3.11 15.64
N ALA A 226 -7.66 -3.09 15.75
CA ALA A 226 -6.76 -4.01 15.07
C ALA A 226 -6.88 -5.43 15.65
N ALA A 227 -6.94 -5.56 16.98
CA ALA A 227 -7.17 -6.82 17.66
C ALA A 227 -8.54 -7.42 17.31
N GLU A 228 -9.58 -6.59 17.25
CA GLU A 228 -10.92 -7.02 16.84
C GLU A 228 -10.97 -7.41 15.35
N SER A 229 -10.24 -6.71 14.46
CA SER A 229 -10.12 -7.11 13.05
C SER A 229 -9.42 -8.47 12.90
N ALA A 230 -8.34 -8.70 13.65
CA ALA A 230 -7.64 -9.98 13.67
C ALA A 230 -8.51 -11.11 14.24
N ARG A 231 -9.30 -10.83 15.30
CA ARG A 231 -10.28 -11.77 15.86
C ARG A 231 -11.35 -12.14 14.84
N LEU A 232 -11.97 -11.15 14.18
CA LEU A 232 -13.00 -11.38 13.16
C LEU A 232 -12.45 -12.11 11.93
N GLN A 233 -11.18 -11.90 11.59
CA GLN A 233 -10.51 -12.66 10.54
C GLN A 233 -10.28 -14.12 10.95
N ALA A 234 -9.86 -14.38 12.18
CA ALA A 234 -9.74 -15.74 12.70
C ALA A 234 -11.12 -16.44 12.79
N GLU A 235 -12.16 -15.73 13.24
CA GLU A 235 -13.53 -16.24 13.28
C GLU A 235 -14.12 -16.51 11.89
N SER A 236 -13.78 -15.72 10.88
CA SER A 236 -14.11 -15.99 9.48
C SER A 236 -13.52 -17.32 9.03
N ILE A 237 -12.24 -17.57 9.32
CA ILE A 237 -11.54 -18.80 8.93
C ILE A 237 -12.10 -20.01 9.68
N ILE A 238 -12.35 -19.88 10.98
CA ILE A 238 -12.94 -20.95 11.80
C ILE A 238 -14.37 -21.24 11.36
N ALA A 239 -15.19 -20.23 11.08
CA ALA A 239 -16.56 -20.41 10.61
C ALA A 239 -16.60 -21.08 9.23
N GLU A 240 -15.68 -20.75 8.32
CA GLU A 240 -15.54 -21.44 7.04
C GLU A 240 -15.15 -22.91 7.22
N GLN A 241 -14.18 -23.20 8.10
CA GLN A 241 -13.76 -24.57 8.39
C GLN A 241 -14.86 -25.40 9.09
N GLN A 242 -15.61 -24.79 10.00
CA GLN A 242 -16.65 -25.48 10.76
C GLN A 242 -17.88 -25.75 9.92
N VAL A 243 -18.30 -24.80 9.06
CA VAL A 243 -19.35 -25.05 8.05
C VAL A 243 -18.91 -26.17 7.11
N HIS A 244 -17.64 -26.18 6.68
CA HIS A 244 -17.10 -27.26 5.85
C HIS A 244 -17.15 -28.62 6.57
N SER A 245 -16.75 -28.68 7.84
CA SER A 245 -16.80 -29.89 8.66
C SER A 245 -18.23 -30.40 8.90
N ASP A 246 -19.16 -29.52 9.24
CA ASP A 246 -20.57 -29.86 9.51
C ASP A 246 -21.29 -30.34 8.23
N ILE A 247 -20.95 -29.78 7.07
CA ILE A 247 -21.45 -30.23 5.77
C ILE A 247 -20.90 -31.62 5.42
N MET A 248 -19.60 -31.86 5.62
CA MET A 248 -18.99 -33.16 5.35
C MET A 248 -19.54 -34.25 6.28
N SER A 249 -19.76 -33.92 7.55
CA SER A 249 -20.39 -34.81 8.53
C SER A 249 -21.86 -35.10 8.21
N ALA A 250 -22.66 -34.08 7.81
CA ALA A 250 -24.07 -34.26 7.46
C ALA A 250 -24.30 -35.04 6.15
N LEU A 251 -23.31 -35.07 5.25
CA LEU A 251 -23.38 -35.77 3.96
C LEU A 251 -22.72 -37.15 3.97
N GLY A 252 -22.10 -37.56 5.08
CA GLY A 252 -21.37 -38.83 5.18
C GLY A 252 -20.19 -38.94 4.21
N LEU A 253 -19.62 -37.79 3.80
CA LEU A 253 -18.51 -37.72 2.87
C LEU A 253 -17.18 -37.66 3.64
N ASP A 254 -16.19 -38.42 3.19
CA ASP A 254 -14.81 -38.27 3.67
C ASP A 254 -14.30 -36.89 3.24
N VAL A 255 -13.77 -36.13 4.22
CA VAL A 255 -13.24 -34.76 4.09
C VAL A 255 -12.16 -34.65 3.01
N ARG A 256 -11.62 -35.77 2.56
CA ARG A 256 -10.52 -35.85 1.60
C ARG A 256 -10.93 -36.00 0.12
N ASP A 257 -12.16 -36.38 -0.23
CA ASP A 257 -12.57 -36.53 -1.64
C ASP A 257 -14.10 -36.52 -1.91
N PRO A 258 -14.76 -35.35 -1.91
CA PRO A 258 -16.19 -35.24 -2.25
C PRO A 258 -16.50 -35.50 -3.74
N ALA A 259 -15.51 -35.36 -4.63
CA ALA A 259 -15.68 -35.64 -6.07
C ALA A 259 -15.77 -37.15 -6.35
N SER A 260 -15.15 -37.98 -5.50
CA SER A 260 -15.23 -39.43 -5.55
C SER A 260 -16.66 -39.95 -5.35
N ALA A 261 -17.45 -39.37 -4.45
CA ALA A 261 -18.82 -39.84 -4.19
C ALA A 261 -19.77 -39.59 -5.37
N VAL A 262 -19.71 -38.40 -5.98
CA VAL A 262 -20.53 -38.09 -7.18
C VAL A 262 -20.09 -38.94 -8.36
N ARG A 263 -18.78 -39.15 -8.56
CA ARG A 263 -18.27 -40.05 -9.61
C ARG A 263 -18.71 -41.49 -9.38
N THR A 264 -18.64 -41.99 -8.15
CA THR A 264 -19.06 -43.35 -7.80
C THR A 264 -20.54 -43.58 -8.12
N GLU A 265 -21.42 -42.63 -7.81
CA GLU A 265 -22.85 -42.76 -8.12
C GLU A 265 -23.14 -42.58 -9.62
N LEU A 266 -22.41 -41.72 -10.32
CA LEU A 266 -22.48 -41.61 -11.79
C LEU A 266 -22.00 -42.90 -12.49
N ASP A 267 -20.95 -43.53 -11.98
CA ASP A 267 -20.44 -44.80 -12.51
C ASP A 267 -21.44 -45.94 -12.27
N LYS A 268 -22.09 -45.97 -11.11
CA LYS A 268 -23.20 -46.91 -10.84
C LYS A 268 -24.39 -46.69 -11.78
N SER A 269 -24.79 -45.44 -12.01
CA SER A 269 -25.86 -45.08 -12.95
C SER A 269 -25.52 -45.52 -14.38
N ALA A 270 -24.28 -45.26 -14.82
CA ALA A 270 -23.79 -45.66 -16.14
C ALA A 270 -23.73 -47.20 -16.32
N GLN A 271 -23.27 -47.93 -15.31
CA GLN A 271 -23.25 -49.40 -15.32
C GLN A 271 -24.68 -49.99 -15.35
N ALA A 272 -25.57 -49.48 -14.49
CA ALA A 272 -26.97 -49.93 -14.47
C ALA A 272 -27.67 -49.69 -15.81
N ARG A 273 -27.43 -48.53 -16.45
CA ARG A 273 -27.96 -48.22 -17.78
C ARG A 273 -27.43 -49.17 -18.85
N ALA A 274 -26.13 -49.44 -18.88
CA ALA A 274 -25.53 -50.37 -19.84
C ALA A 274 -26.09 -51.79 -19.71
N THR A 275 -26.25 -52.29 -18.48
CA THR A 275 -26.87 -53.61 -18.22
C THR A 275 -28.36 -53.60 -18.57
N ARG A 276 -29.08 -52.52 -18.29
CA ARG A 276 -30.50 -52.35 -18.65
C ARG A 276 -30.72 -52.43 -20.15
N GLU A 277 -29.91 -51.74 -20.95
CA GLU A 277 -30.00 -51.76 -22.42
C GLU A 277 -29.78 -53.17 -22.99
N GLN A 278 -28.80 -53.91 -22.44
CA GLN A 278 -28.55 -55.31 -22.82
C GLN A 278 -29.74 -56.21 -22.49
N LEU A 279 -30.31 -56.09 -21.27
CA LEU A 279 -31.49 -56.85 -20.86
C LEU A 279 -32.72 -56.47 -21.70
N GLY A 280 -32.89 -55.19 -22.03
CA GLY A 280 -33.97 -54.71 -22.88
C GLY A 280 -33.94 -55.29 -24.29
N ALA A 281 -32.74 -55.40 -24.90
CA ALA A 281 -32.56 -56.06 -26.19
C ALA A 281 -32.94 -57.55 -26.14
N GLN A 282 -32.54 -58.27 -25.08
CA GLN A 282 -32.88 -59.68 -24.89
C GLN A 282 -34.39 -59.89 -24.66
N ILE A 283 -35.03 -58.99 -23.90
CA ILE A 283 -36.48 -58.98 -23.67
C ILE A 283 -37.21 -58.77 -25.01
N ALA A 284 -36.80 -57.80 -25.82
CA ALA A 284 -37.42 -57.51 -27.10
C ALA A 284 -37.27 -58.68 -28.10
N GLU A 285 -36.08 -59.29 -28.16
CA GLU A 285 -35.83 -60.47 -29.01
C GLU A 285 -36.74 -61.64 -28.62
N ARG A 286 -36.90 -61.88 -27.31
CA ARG A 286 -37.73 -62.98 -26.80
C ARG A 286 -39.22 -62.70 -26.93
N GLN A 287 -39.66 -61.45 -26.75
CA GLN A 287 -41.05 -61.03 -27.02
C GLN A 287 -41.44 -61.18 -28.49
N GLY A 288 -40.46 -61.10 -29.40
CA GLY A 288 -40.66 -61.33 -30.83
C GLY A 288 -40.97 -62.79 -31.20
N ARG A 289 -40.80 -63.75 -30.28
CA ARG A 289 -41.09 -65.17 -30.54
C ARG A 289 -42.57 -65.46 -30.31
N SER A 290 -43.26 -65.92 -31.36
CA SER A 290 -44.70 -66.23 -31.33
C SER A 290 -44.94 -67.73 -31.25
N LEU A 291 -46.01 -68.13 -30.56
CA LEU A 291 -46.49 -69.52 -30.50
C LEU A 291 -46.65 -70.16 -31.89
N PHE A 292 -47.00 -69.36 -32.90
CA PHE A 292 -47.28 -69.85 -34.25
C PHE A 292 -46.05 -69.93 -35.16
N SER A 293 -44.96 -69.23 -34.83
CA SER A 293 -43.73 -69.21 -35.64
C SER A 293 -42.56 -69.96 -34.98
N ASP A 294 -42.52 -69.99 -33.64
CA ASP A 294 -41.52 -70.69 -32.83
C ASP A 294 -42.18 -71.19 -31.52
N PRO A 295 -42.96 -72.28 -31.57
CA PRO A 295 -43.71 -72.79 -30.42
C PRO A 295 -42.80 -73.25 -29.26
N LEU A 296 -41.62 -73.81 -29.55
CA LEU A 296 -40.68 -74.24 -28.52
C LEU A 296 -40.01 -73.04 -27.84
N GLY A 297 -39.56 -72.04 -28.61
CA GLY A 297 -39.02 -70.79 -28.06
C GLY A 297 -40.07 -69.99 -27.29
N TRP A 298 -41.34 -70.03 -27.70
CA TRP A 298 -42.44 -69.41 -26.97
C TRP A 298 -42.66 -70.05 -25.60
N ILE A 299 -42.65 -71.39 -25.49
CA ILE A 299 -42.77 -72.10 -24.20
C ILE A 299 -41.59 -71.77 -23.28
N GLN A 300 -40.36 -71.77 -23.79
CA GLN A 300 -39.18 -71.37 -23.01
C GLN A 300 -39.28 -69.94 -22.50
N ASN A 301 -39.79 -69.02 -23.32
CA ASN A 301 -39.96 -67.62 -22.95
C ASN A 301 -40.99 -67.41 -21.83
N ILE A 302 -42.01 -68.26 -21.67
CA ILE A 302 -42.96 -68.16 -20.54
C ILE A 302 -42.24 -68.24 -19.18
N VAL A 303 -41.17 -69.03 -19.10
CA VAL A 303 -40.42 -69.24 -17.85
C VAL A 303 -39.32 -68.20 -17.67
N GLU A 304 -38.60 -67.84 -18.73
CA GLU A 304 -37.42 -66.97 -18.65
C GLU A 304 -37.75 -65.47 -18.69
N MET A 305 -38.85 -65.07 -19.36
CA MET A 305 -39.23 -63.66 -19.49
C MET A 305 -39.51 -62.95 -18.16
N PRO A 306 -40.24 -63.53 -17.19
CA PRO A 306 -40.48 -62.88 -15.91
C PRO A 306 -39.18 -62.55 -15.15
N GLN A 307 -38.17 -63.43 -15.23
CA GLN A 307 -36.88 -63.23 -14.56
C GLN A 307 -36.08 -62.11 -15.23
N LEU A 308 -36.03 -62.06 -16.57
CA LEU A 308 -35.35 -61.00 -17.31
C LEU A 308 -36.01 -59.64 -17.09
N VAL A 309 -37.34 -59.59 -17.09
CA VAL A 309 -38.11 -58.36 -16.80
C VAL A 309 -37.86 -57.88 -15.36
N ALA A 310 -37.83 -58.80 -14.38
CA ALA A 310 -37.50 -58.46 -13.00
C ALA A 310 -36.08 -57.90 -12.86
N GLN A 311 -35.09 -58.49 -13.55
CA GLN A 311 -33.71 -57.98 -13.56
C GLN A 311 -33.61 -56.61 -14.25
N HIS A 312 -34.32 -56.41 -15.36
CA HIS A 312 -34.38 -55.12 -16.05
C HIS A 312 -34.97 -54.02 -15.13
N ASN A 313 -36.06 -54.31 -14.44
CA ASN A 313 -36.69 -53.36 -13.52
C ASN A 313 -35.79 -53.04 -12.31
N LEU A 314 -35.07 -54.04 -11.80
CA LEU A 314 -34.07 -53.80 -10.75
C LEU A 314 -32.98 -52.82 -11.21
N GLN A 315 -32.52 -52.92 -12.47
CA GLN A 315 -31.56 -51.95 -13.01
C GLN A 315 -32.15 -50.55 -13.19
N VAL A 316 -33.43 -50.43 -13.55
CA VAL A 316 -34.15 -49.14 -13.58
C VAL A 316 -34.19 -48.50 -12.19
N ASP A 317 -34.47 -49.29 -11.15
CA ASP A 317 -34.51 -48.80 -9.77
C ASP A 317 -33.12 -48.37 -9.28
N LEU A 318 -32.08 -49.13 -9.62
CA LEU A 318 -30.69 -48.78 -9.29
C LEU A 318 -30.24 -47.50 -10.00
N GLU A 319 -30.53 -47.35 -11.30
CA GLU A 319 -30.26 -46.12 -12.07
C GLU A 319 -30.99 -44.91 -11.44
N SER A 320 -32.28 -45.07 -11.14
CA SER A 320 -33.11 -44.00 -10.57
C SER A 320 -32.66 -43.56 -9.18
N ASN A 321 -32.25 -44.52 -8.33
CA ASN A 321 -31.74 -44.24 -6.99
C ASN A 321 -30.37 -43.54 -7.02
N ALA A 322 -29.47 -43.95 -7.91
CA ALA A 322 -28.18 -43.31 -8.10
C ALA A 322 -28.35 -41.86 -8.59
N ASP A 323 -29.22 -41.63 -9.59
CA ASP A 323 -29.52 -40.30 -10.12
C ASP A 323 -30.18 -39.39 -9.07
N ALA A 324 -31.10 -39.92 -8.26
CA ALA A 324 -31.71 -39.18 -7.15
C ALA A 324 -30.66 -38.75 -6.11
N ARG A 325 -29.70 -39.63 -5.81
CA ARG A 325 -28.61 -39.35 -4.87
C ARG A 325 -27.61 -38.33 -5.42
N VAL A 326 -27.31 -38.38 -6.72
CA VAL A 326 -26.51 -37.34 -7.40
C VAL A 326 -27.20 -35.98 -7.29
N ARG A 327 -28.51 -35.89 -7.53
CA ARG A 327 -29.28 -34.64 -7.39
C ARG A 327 -29.29 -34.12 -5.95
N GLN A 328 -29.44 -35.01 -4.97
CA GLN A 328 -29.37 -34.65 -3.56
C GLN A 328 -28.00 -34.07 -3.18
N LEU A 329 -26.90 -34.71 -3.64
CA LEU A 329 -25.54 -34.22 -3.42
C LEU A 329 -25.28 -32.87 -4.12
N GLN A 330 -25.80 -32.68 -5.33
CA GLN A 330 -25.69 -31.41 -6.05
C GLN A 330 -26.47 -30.27 -5.37
N ASN A 331 -27.69 -30.55 -4.90
CA ASN A 331 -28.51 -29.56 -4.19
C ASN A 331 -27.91 -29.19 -2.83
N ALA A 332 -27.37 -30.17 -2.09
CA ALA A 332 -26.67 -29.91 -0.84
C ALA A 332 -25.41 -29.06 -1.06
N GLY A 333 -24.63 -29.34 -2.12
CA GLY A 333 -23.48 -28.53 -2.51
C GLY A 333 -23.85 -27.08 -2.89
N ALA A 334 -24.99 -26.89 -3.56
CA ALA A 334 -25.50 -25.56 -3.89
C ALA A 334 -25.97 -24.77 -2.66
N GLN A 335 -26.67 -25.43 -1.73
CA GLN A 335 -27.11 -24.80 -0.46
C GLN A 335 -25.93 -24.46 0.45
N ALA A 336 -24.93 -25.35 0.54
CA ALA A 336 -23.67 -25.10 1.24
C ALA A 336 -22.97 -23.85 0.72
N LYS A 337 -22.84 -23.71 -0.61
CA LYS A 337 -22.22 -22.55 -1.24
C LYS A 337 -22.95 -21.24 -0.92
N ALA A 338 -24.28 -21.28 -0.76
CA ALA A 338 -25.08 -20.12 -0.40
C ALA A 338 -24.92 -19.73 1.10
N MET A 339 -24.86 -20.71 2.01
CA MET A 339 -24.72 -20.45 3.44
C MET A 339 -23.34 -19.91 3.83
N THR A 340 -22.26 -20.42 3.22
CA THR A 340 -20.89 -19.93 3.46
C THR A 340 -20.73 -18.47 3.04
N ALA A 341 -21.34 -18.06 1.91
CA ALA A 341 -21.26 -16.69 1.41
C ALA A 341 -21.95 -15.66 2.32
N ALA A 342 -23.05 -16.03 2.99
CA ALA A 342 -23.78 -15.10 3.85
C ALA A 342 -23.04 -14.81 5.17
N LYS A 343 -22.58 -15.86 5.87
CA LYS A 343 -21.90 -15.71 7.17
C LYS A 343 -20.49 -15.10 7.04
N SER A 344 -19.77 -15.44 5.97
CA SER A 344 -18.49 -14.80 5.64
C SER A 344 -18.67 -13.33 5.27
N ALA A 345 -19.72 -12.96 4.53
CA ALA A 345 -19.99 -11.57 4.18
C ALA A 345 -20.28 -10.68 5.40
N ASP A 346 -20.99 -11.18 6.41
CA ASP A 346 -21.26 -10.42 7.64
C ASP A 346 -20.00 -10.24 8.50
N LEU A 347 -19.18 -11.29 8.64
CA LEU A 347 -17.88 -11.21 9.32
C LEU A 347 -16.89 -10.31 8.57
N LEU A 348 -16.90 -10.33 7.24
CA LEU A 348 -16.11 -9.43 6.39
C LEU A 348 -16.58 -7.97 6.51
N ARG A 349 -17.89 -7.72 6.59
CA ARG A 349 -18.41 -6.37 6.85
C ARG A 349 -18.01 -5.88 8.24
N ALA A 350 -18.13 -6.72 9.28
CA ALA A 350 -17.70 -6.39 10.63
C ALA A 350 -16.19 -6.12 10.69
N LYS A 351 -15.37 -6.94 10.01
CA LYS A 351 -13.92 -6.73 9.88
C LYS A 351 -13.62 -5.41 9.18
N SER A 352 -14.28 -5.12 8.05
CA SER A 352 -14.08 -3.87 7.32
C SER A 352 -14.44 -2.63 8.15
N ALA A 353 -15.46 -2.73 9.01
CA ALA A 353 -15.81 -1.68 9.96
C ALA A 353 -14.75 -1.51 11.07
N SER A 354 -14.15 -2.62 11.53
CA SER A 354 -13.03 -2.58 12.49
C SER A 354 -11.74 -2.03 11.87
N ASP A 355 -11.42 -2.41 10.63
CA ASP A 355 -10.29 -1.84 9.87
C ASP A 355 -10.49 -0.33 9.67
N ALA A 356 -11.70 0.10 9.30
CA ALA A 356 -12.03 1.52 9.17
C ALA A 356 -11.87 2.29 10.50
N ARG A 357 -12.26 1.69 11.64
CA ARG A 357 -12.04 2.26 12.98
C ARG A 357 -10.55 2.35 13.33
N MET A 358 -9.76 1.34 12.99
CA MET A 358 -8.31 1.35 13.16
C MET A 358 -7.67 2.48 12.35
N PHE A 359 -8.04 2.63 11.07
CA PHE A 359 -7.53 3.71 10.22
C PHE A 359 -7.92 5.09 10.74
N LEU A 360 -9.17 5.25 11.19
CA LEU A 360 -9.66 6.51 11.74
C LEU A 360 -8.92 6.88 13.04
N ALA A 361 -8.73 5.92 13.95
CA ALA A 361 -8.01 6.14 15.20
C ALA A 361 -6.50 6.39 14.97
N LYS A 362 -5.88 5.75 13.97
CA LYS A 362 -4.50 6.05 13.57
C LYS A 362 -4.38 7.46 12.97
N ALA A 363 -5.34 7.87 12.16
CA ALA A 363 -5.39 9.23 11.63
C ALA A 363 -5.60 10.28 12.75
N GLU A 364 -6.40 9.98 13.77
CA GLU A 364 -6.56 10.84 14.95
C GLU A 364 -5.26 10.97 15.77
N ALA A 365 -4.48 9.89 15.89
CA ALA A 365 -3.16 9.90 16.53
C ALA A 365 -2.16 10.78 15.76
N ASP A 366 -2.15 10.68 14.42
CA ASP A 366 -1.30 11.48 13.55
C ASP A 366 -1.68 12.97 13.58
N VAL A 367 -2.99 13.29 13.64
CA VAL A 367 -3.50 14.66 13.79
C VAL A 367 -3.07 15.28 15.12
N ALA A 368 -3.13 14.51 16.22
CA ALA A 368 -2.66 14.97 17.52
C ALA A 368 -1.17 15.29 17.50
N GLU A 369 -0.34 14.44 16.89
CA GLU A 369 1.11 14.66 16.75
C GLU A 369 1.44 15.91 15.94
N ILE A 370 0.74 16.14 14.83
CA ILE A 370 0.94 17.32 13.98
C ILE A 370 0.51 18.60 14.72
N SER A 371 -0.56 18.55 15.53
CA SER A 371 -0.97 19.70 16.35
C SER A 371 0.09 20.13 17.37
N ALA A 372 0.79 19.16 17.99
CA ALA A 372 1.89 19.42 18.91
C ALA A 372 3.10 20.02 18.19
N LYS A 373 3.41 19.53 16.98
CA LYS A 373 4.50 20.04 16.14
C LYS A 373 4.25 21.48 15.66
N ASN A 374 3.02 21.81 15.30
CA ASN A 374 2.66 23.16 14.87
C ASN A 374 2.75 24.17 16.02
N ALA A 375 2.25 23.81 17.21
CA ALA A 375 2.36 24.66 18.40
C ALA A 375 3.83 24.88 18.82
N ALA A 376 4.69 23.86 18.68
CA ALA A 376 6.14 24.01 18.88
C ALA A 376 6.80 24.89 17.81
N GLY A 377 6.33 24.84 16.56
CA GLY A 377 6.79 25.68 15.46
C GLY A 377 6.48 27.16 15.67
N GLU A 378 5.29 27.49 16.16
CA GLU A 378 4.87 28.86 16.52
C GLU A 378 5.70 29.42 17.68
N ALA A 379 5.91 28.62 18.73
CA ALA A 379 6.77 29.01 19.85
C ALA A 379 8.21 29.29 19.39
N LYS A 380 8.72 28.50 18.44
CA LYS A 380 10.05 28.68 17.85
C LYS A 380 10.14 29.97 17.00
N THR A 381 9.13 30.27 16.19
CA THR A 381 9.13 31.49 15.36
C THR A 381 9.07 32.76 16.20
N LEU A 382 8.33 32.74 17.31
CA LEU A 382 8.30 33.85 18.27
C LEU A 382 9.62 33.99 19.03
N LEU A 383 10.26 32.88 19.39
CA LEU A 383 11.62 32.87 19.96
C LEU A 383 12.65 33.45 18.99
N ASP A 384 12.58 33.08 17.72
CA ASP A 384 13.47 33.60 16.68
C ASP A 384 13.24 35.10 16.44
N ALA A 385 11.98 35.55 16.39
CA ALA A 385 11.63 36.96 16.29
C ALA A 385 12.10 37.78 17.51
N TRP A 386 11.96 37.22 18.71
CA TRP A 386 12.48 37.82 19.94
C TRP A 386 14.01 37.92 19.93
N ASN A 387 14.70 36.88 19.47
CA ASN A 387 16.15 36.90 19.34
C ASN A 387 16.62 37.95 18.33
N ILE A 388 15.94 38.10 17.20
CA ILE A 388 16.23 39.11 16.17
C ILE A 388 16.00 40.52 16.72
N GLN A 389 14.88 40.77 17.41
CA GLN A 389 14.61 42.07 18.03
C GLN A 389 15.58 42.39 19.17
N ARG A 390 15.91 41.40 20.00
CA ARG A 390 16.92 41.54 21.05
C ARG A 390 18.29 41.88 20.45
N GLN A 391 18.64 41.27 19.32
CA GLN A 391 19.87 41.56 18.59
C GLN A 391 19.86 42.97 18.03
N ALA A 392 18.76 43.42 17.41
CA ALA A 392 18.60 44.80 16.92
C ALA A 392 18.65 45.85 18.05
N VAL A 393 18.06 45.55 19.22
CA VAL A 393 18.13 46.40 20.41
C VAL A 393 19.52 46.41 21.02
N ASN A 394 20.21 45.26 21.04
CA ASN A 394 21.60 45.17 21.48
C ASN A 394 22.55 45.89 20.52
N ASP A 395 22.29 45.88 19.21
CA ASP A 395 23.08 46.57 18.20
C ASP A 395 22.88 48.09 18.33
N ALA A 396 21.64 48.55 18.51
CA ALA A 396 21.31 49.96 18.80
C ALA A 396 21.82 50.43 20.18
N ALA A 397 21.85 49.53 21.17
CA ALA A 397 22.47 49.78 22.46
C ALA A 397 24.00 49.81 22.34
N SER A 398 24.60 48.96 21.50
CA SER A 398 26.06 48.90 21.29
C SER A 398 26.61 50.14 20.58
N GLU A 399 25.82 50.82 19.74
CA GLU A 399 26.22 52.11 19.17
C GLU A 399 26.19 53.25 20.20
N ARG A 400 25.26 53.21 21.16
CA ARG A 400 25.24 54.14 22.31
C ARG A 400 26.30 53.80 23.36
N GLU A 401 26.57 52.51 23.58
CA GLU A 401 27.54 52.01 24.55
C GLU A 401 28.98 52.16 24.04
N ARG A 402 29.22 52.17 22.71
CA ARG A 402 30.52 52.56 22.12
C ARG A 402 30.89 54.03 22.34
N ALA A 403 29.91 54.89 22.64
CA ALA A 403 30.13 56.30 22.99
C ALA A 403 30.38 56.52 24.49
N GLU A 404 29.96 55.60 25.37
CA GLU A 404 30.03 55.77 26.83
C GLU A 404 30.95 54.75 27.56
N ALA A 405 31.28 53.60 26.96
CA ALA A 405 32.06 52.55 27.61
C ALA A 405 33.54 52.56 27.20
N ARG A 406 34.20 53.71 27.40
CA ARG A 406 35.67 53.83 27.32
C ARG A 406 36.38 53.54 28.64
N GLU A 407 35.68 53.21 29.72
CA GLU A 407 36.32 52.71 30.93
C GLU A 407 35.52 51.58 31.57
N ASP A 408 36.27 50.58 32.02
CA ASP A 408 35.96 49.62 33.06
C ASP A 408 35.03 48.41 32.79
N ARG A 409 35.73 47.26 32.71
CA ARG A 409 35.32 45.88 33.07
C ARG A 409 34.92 44.95 31.93
N LYS A 410 35.92 44.59 31.12
CA LYS A 410 35.99 43.25 30.50
C LYS A 410 36.58 42.25 31.49
N ILE A 411 36.21 40.97 31.28
CA ILE A 411 36.57 39.75 32.03
C ILE A 411 35.55 39.37 33.13
N SER A 412 34.40 38.80 32.72
CA SER A 412 33.67 37.72 33.44
C SER A 412 32.35 37.30 32.77
N ARG A 413 31.81 38.08 31.83
CA ARG A 413 30.48 37.81 31.24
C ARG A 413 30.49 36.85 30.04
N GLN A 414 31.59 36.83 29.29
CA GLN A 414 31.71 36.04 28.05
C GLN A 414 31.93 34.55 28.32
N GLU A 415 32.68 34.20 29.38
CA GLU A 415 32.90 32.81 29.80
C GLU A 415 31.66 32.16 30.43
N ARG A 416 30.81 32.94 31.12
CA ARG A 416 29.56 32.40 31.70
C ARG A 416 28.51 32.10 30.63
N MET A 417 28.45 32.89 29.56
CA MET A 417 27.52 32.64 28.45
C MET A 417 27.97 31.49 27.54
N SER A 418 29.27 31.32 27.29
CA SER A 418 29.77 30.15 26.55
C SER A 418 29.54 28.86 27.32
N GLN A 419 29.81 28.84 28.64
CA GLN A 419 29.56 27.66 29.47
C GLN A 419 28.07 27.30 29.62
N GLN A 420 27.16 28.30 29.61
CA GLN A 420 25.71 28.01 29.59
C GLN A 420 25.24 27.49 28.24
N ALA A 421 25.72 28.06 27.13
CA ALA A 421 25.38 27.61 25.79
C ALA A 421 25.88 26.17 25.52
N GLU A 422 27.10 25.83 25.98
CA GLU A 422 27.64 24.47 25.89
C GLU A 422 26.84 23.47 26.73
N LYS A 423 26.42 23.85 27.94
CA LYS A 423 25.56 23.01 28.80
C LYS A 423 24.18 22.78 28.18
N GLU A 424 23.59 23.78 27.54
CA GLU A 424 22.30 23.64 26.86
C GLU A 424 22.40 22.81 25.58
N ALA A 425 23.47 22.97 24.80
CA ALA A 425 23.74 22.15 23.63
C ALA A 425 23.96 20.67 24.00
N ALA A 426 24.72 20.40 25.07
CA ALA A 426 24.93 19.05 25.59
C ALA A 426 23.62 18.39 26.05
N LYS A 427 22.74 19.14 26.75
CA LYS A 427 21.41 18.64 27.15
C LYS A 427 20.52 18.32 25.96
N ARG A 428 20.56 19.12 24.89
CA ARG A 428 19.80 18.85 23.66
C ARG A 428 20.28 17.58 22.97
N GLN A 429 21.59 17.42 22.80
CA GLN A 429 22.18 16.21 22.22
C GLN A 429 21.85 14.95 23.04
N GLU A 430 21.92 15.05 24.37
CA GLU A 430 21.54 13.96 25.28
C GLU A 430 20.06 13.59 25.14
N SER A 431 19.17 14.58 25.04
CA SER A 431 17.73 14.33 24.84
C SER A 431 17.41 13.70 23.47
N GLU A 432 18.08 14.12 22.40
CA GLU A 432 17.91 13.55 21.06
C GLU A 432 18.41 12.11 20.98
N LEU A 433 19.55 11.84 21.63
CA LEU A 433 20.10 10.49 21.76
C LEU A 433 19.09 9.57 22.45
N LEU A 434 18.50 9.98 23.56
CA LEU A 434 17.51 9.17 24.29
C LEU A 434 16.24 8.92 23.49
N VAL A 435 15.78 9.88 22.69
CA VAL A 435 14.65 9.68 21.77
C VAL A 435 14.98 8.57 20.75
N ARG A 436 16.19 8.59 20.19
CA ARG A 436 16.63 7.56 19.23
C ARG A 436 16.81 6.20 19.90
N VAL A 437 17.41 6.16 21.10
CA VAL A 437 17.52 4.93 21.90
C VAL A 437 16.14 4.35 22.18
N HIS A 438 15.18 5.19 22.57
CA HIS A 438 13.81 4.74 22.81
C HIS A 438 13.15 4.21 21.54
N ALA A 439 13.36 4.83 20.38
CA ALA A 439 12.86 4.30 19.11
C ALA A 439 13.38 2.88 18.81
N VAL A 440 14.67 2.62 19.05
CA VAL A 440 15.25 1.27 18.90
C VAL A 440 14.66 0.30 19.94
N ARG A 441 14.50 0.74 21.19
CA ARG A 441 13.88 -0.08 22.25
C ARG A 441 12.43 -0.44 21.92
N THR A 442 11.66 0.50 21.40
CA THR A 442 10.27 0.25 20.99
C THR A 442 10.19 -0.68 19.79
N MET A 443 11.14 -0.57 18.86
CA MET A 443 11.22 -1.46 17.71
C MET A 443 11.42 -2.93 18.09
N ILE A 444 12.26 -3.22 19.09
CA ILE A 444 12.61 -4.60 19.47
C ILE A 444 11.82 -5.15 20.66
N GLY A 445 11.26 -4.29 21.52
CA GLY A 445 10.56 -4.69 22.74
C GLY A 445 9.16 -4.13 22.88
N GLY A 446 8.68 -3.40 21.88
CA GLY A 446 7.32 -2.87 21.88
C GLY A 446 7.10 -1.68 22.79
N ASN A 447 6.02 -1.72 23.56
CA ASN A 447 5.62 -0.60 24.41
C ASN A 447 6.43 -0.55 25.71
N VAL A 448 7.72 -0.27 25.59
CA VAL A 448 8.68 -0.22 26.71
C VAL A 448 8.76 1.19 27.31
N PRO A 449 8.89 1.33 28.65
CA PRO A 449 9.04 2.63 29.29
C PRO A 449 10.25 3.39 28.77
N ARG A 450 10.09 4.71 28.54
CA ARG A 450 11.19 5.60 28.16
C ARG A 450 12.24 5.65 29.27
N TRP A 451 13.51 5.51 28.91
CA TRP A 451 14.59 5.78 29.85
C TRP A 451 14.75 7.28 30.06
N THR A 452 14.91 7.65 31.32
CA THR A 452 15.40 8.97 31.73
C THR A 452 16.90 9.09 31.50
N PRO A 453 17.46 10.32 31.43
CA PRO A 453 18.90 10.51 31.37
C PRO A 453 19.66 9.85 32.53
N GLU A 454 19.09 9.85 33.74
CA GLU A 454 19.72 9.17 34.88
C GLU A 454 19.71 7.65 34.74
N GLU A 455 18.63 7.06 34.24
CA GLU A 455 18.55 5.61 34.00
C GLU A 455 19.54 5.17 32.92
N PHE A 456 19.65 5.93 31.83
CA PHE A 456 20.61 5.63 30.77
C PHE A 456 22.07 5.71 31.25
N LYS A 457 22.37 6.69 32.13
CA LYS A 457 23.69 6.82 32.77
C LYS A 457 24.02 5.71 33.77
N LYS A 458 23.02 4.98 34.26
CA LYS A 458 23.22 3.82 35.15
C LYS A 458 23.53 2.54 34.39
N LEU A 459 23.31 2.49 33.08
CA LEU A 459 23.69 1.34 32.26
C LEU A 459 25.21 1.13 32.29
N PRO A 460 25.68 -0.13 32.26
CA PRO A 460 27.08 -0.44 32.05
C PRO A 460 27.65 0.32 30.84
N PRO A 461 28.90 0.82 30.90
CA PRO A 461 29.47 1.62 29.82
C PRO A 461 29.44 0.93 28.46
N GLN A 462 29.67 -0.39 28.43
CA GLN A 462 29.64 -1.18 27.20
C GLN A 462 28.23 -1.25 26.58
N GLU A 463 27.21 -1.52 27.38
CA GLU A 463 25.82 -1.53 26.93
C GLU A 463 25.38 -0.16 26.43
N ARG A 464 25.77 0.91 27.16
CA ARG A 464 25.45 2.27 26.76
C ARG A 464 26.01 2.61 25.38
N VAL A 465 27.27 2.32 25.14
CA VAL A 465 27.91 2.53 23.83
C VAL A 465 27.21 1.74 22.73
N MET A 466 26.76 0.51 23.01
CA MET A 466 25.98 -0.28 22.05
C MET A 466 24.64 0.40 21.70
N TRP A 467 23.89 0.84 22.71
CA TRP A 467 22.64 1.56 22.50
C TRP A 467 22.84 2.88 21.76
N GLU A 468 23.90 3.63 22.07
CA GLU A 468 24.28 4.85 21.36
C GLU A 468 24.57 4.58 19.88
N GLN A 469 25.41 3.58 19.59
CA GLN A 469 25.75 3.22 18.23
C GLN A 469 24.52 2.79 17.41
N LEU A 470 23.61 2.01 18.01
CA LEU A 470 22.37 1.61 17.35
C LEU A 470 21.42 2.79 17.11
N ALA A 471 21.32 3.69 18.08
CA ALA A 471 20.53 4.91 17.96
C ALA A 471 21.04 5.83 16.83
N PHE A 472 22.36 5.93 16.65
CA PHE A 472 22.95 6.68 15.52
C PHE A 472 22.79 5.97 14.17
N LYS A 473 22.74 4.64 14.16
CA LYS A 473 22.51 3.81 12.97
C LYS A 473 21.02 3.61 12.64
N ASN A 474 20.11 4.33 13.30
CA ASN A 474 18.65 4.19 13.13
C ASN A 474 18.16 2.74 13.30
N GLY A 475 18.71 2.01 14.26
CA GLY A 475 18.35 0.62 14.53
C GLY A 475 18.99 -0.41 13.58
N ASN A 476 19.92 0.00 12.70
CA ASN A 476 20.69 -0.95 11.91
C ASN A 476 21.78 -1.61 12.76
N PHE A 477 21.60 -2.91 13.02
CA PHE A 477 22.53 -3.76 13.78
C PHE A 477 23.79 -4.11 12.99
N GLY A 478 23.79 -3.87 11.67
CA GLY A 478 24.93 -4.02 10.78
C GLY A 478 25.17 -5.44 10.27
N SER A 479 24.72 -6.46 10.99
CA SER A 479 24.80 -7.85 10.55
C SER A 479 23.72 -8.73 11.19
N ILE A 480 23.37 -9.85 10.56
CA ILE A 480 22.51 -10.88 11.13
C ILE A 480 22.96 -11.33 12.54
N PRO A 481 24.23 -11.73 12.79
CA PRO A 481 24.62 -12.22 14.11
C PRO A 481 24.47 -11.14 15.19
N THR A 482 24.82 -9.88 14.89
CA THR A 482 24.63 -8.77 15.82
C THR A 482 23.16 -8.51 16.11
N ALA A 483 22.30 -8.52 15.08
CA ALA A 483 20.87 -8.30 15.23
C ALA A 483 20.21 -9.39 16.09
N VAL A 484 20.48 -10.67 15.77
CA VAL A 484 19.87 -11.80 16.48
C VAL A 484 20.31 -11.83 17.94
N ALA A 485 21.61 -11.64 18.22
CA ALA A 485 22.11 -11.58 19.59
C ALA A 485 21.45 -10.44 20.38
N PHE A 486 21.40 -9.23 19.79
CA PHE A 486 20.87 -8.05 20.46
C PHE A 486 19.36 -8.15 20.73
N ILE A 487 18.58 -8.57 19.72
CA ILE A 487 17.12 -8.71 19.86
C ILE A 487 16.78 -9.82 20.84
N LYS A 488 17.59 -10.88 20.93
CA LYS A 488 17.37 -11.94 21.91
C LYS A 488 17.65 -11.50 23.35
N GLU A 489 18.64 -10.63 23.52
CA GLU A 489 19.04 -10.15 24.84
C GLU A 489 18.13 -9.03 25.37
N TYR A 490 17.71 -8.12 24.49
CA TYR A 490 16.98 -6.90 24.88
C TYR A 490 15.57 -6.78 24.29
N GLY A 491 15.20 -7.66 23.37
CA GLY A 491 13.90 -7.64 22.72
C GLY A 491 12.83 -8.36 23.54
N ASP A 492 11.59 -7.93 23.30
CA ASP A 492 10.39 -8.61 23.76
C ASP A 492 9.54 -8.85 22.53
N GLU A 493 9.36 -10.13 22.19
CA GLU A 493 8.65 -10.53 21.00
C GLU A 493 7.16 -10.19 21.04
N VAL A 494 6.54 -10.30 22.22
CA VAL A 494 5.12 -9.98 22.37
C VAL A 494 4.95 -8.48 22.14
N GLY A 495 5.76 -7.65 22.81
CA GLY A 495 5.74 -6.20 22.59
C GLY A 495 6.11 -5.77 21.16
N ALA A 496 7.11 -6.39 20.54
CA ALA A 496 7.50 -6.05 19.17
C ALA A 496 6.41 -6.41 18.15
N THR A 497 5.64 -7.47 18.40
CA THR A 497 4.46 -7.81 17.61
C THR A 497 3.38 -6.75 17.73
N ASP A 498 3.11 -6.26 18.94
CA ASP A 498 2.10 -5.22 19.23
C ASP A 498 2.42 -3.86 18.58
N THR A 499 3.69 -3.62 18.24
CA THR A 499 4.14 -2.38 17.55
C THR A 499 4.27 -2.52 16.04
N GLY A 500 3.79 -3.63 15.46
CA GLY A 500 3.83 -3.87 14.01
C GLY A 500 5.19 -4.35 13.50
N ASN A 501 6.11 -4.75 14.38
CA ASN A 501 7.42 -5.32 14.01
C ASN A 501 7.44 -6.86 14.05
N ALA A 502 6.26 -7.49 14.01
CA ALA A 502 6.09 -8.95 14.03
C ALA A 502 6.96 -9.66 12.97
N GLY A 503 7.04 -9.10 11.75
CA GLY A 503 7.84 -9.67 10.66
C GLY A 503 9.34 -9.71 10.96
N MET A 504 9.87 -8.69 11.65
CA MET A 504 11.29 -8.66 12.06
C MET A 504 11.58 -9.74 13.10
N VAL A 505 10.70 -9.95 14.08
CA VAL A 505 10.91 -10.96 15.12
C VAL A 505 10.76 -12.38 14.57
N GLN A 506 9.79 -12.61 13.70
CA GLN A 506 9.67 -13.86 12.96
C GLN A 506 10.93 -14.13 12.14
N GLN A 507 11.51 -13.10 11.52
CA GLN A 507 12.77 -13.24 10.79
C GLN A 507 13.95 -13.59 11.70
N VAL A 508 14.04 -13.01 12.91
CA VAL A 508 15.04 -13.38 13.92
C VAL A 508 14.93 -14.87 14.28
N ARG A 509 13.72 -15.34 14.58
CA ARG A 509 13.45 -16.75 14.89
C ARG A 509 13.85 -17.68 13.73
N SER A 510 13.45 -17.30 12.52
CA SER A 510 13.77 -18.06 11.31
C SER A 510 15.28 -18.15 11.09
N LEU A 511 16.00 -17.02 11.20
CA LEU A 511 17.46 -16.97 11.06
C LEU A 511 18.17 -17.75 12.17
N GLU A 512 17.68 -17.69 13.42
CA GLU A 512 18.25 -18.48 14.53
C GLU A 512 18.07 -19.99 14.29
N MET A 513 16.89 -20.44 13.86
CA MET A 513 16.65 -21.84 13.55
C MET A 513 17.53 -22.32 12.39
N GLN A 514 17.63 -21.54 11.32
CA GLN A 514 18.50 -21.85 10.18
C GLN A 514 19.97 -21.90 10.58
N ALA A 515 20.43 -20.94 11.39
CA ALA A 515 21.80 -20.90 11.87
C ALA A 515 22.11 -22.11 12.75
N LYS A 516 21.20 -22.53 13.63
CA LYS A 516 21.39 -23.75 14.45
C LYS A 516 21.51 -25.01 13.60
N GLN A 517 20.65 -25.16 12.59
CA GLN A 517 20.70 -26.30 11.68
C GLN A 517 22.01 -26.32 10.87
N LEU A 518 22.43 -25.16 10.36
CA LEU A 518 23.66 -25.01 9.60
C LEU A 518 24.91 -25.17 10.47
N ALA A 519 24.87 -24.73 11.74
CA ALA A 519 25.95 -24.84 12.70
C ALA A 519 26.31 -26.31 12.96
N THR A 520 25.31 -27.19 13.13
CA THR A 520 25.56 -28.64 13.28
C THR A 520 26.29 -29.20 12.06
N LYS A 521 25.90 -28.79 10.86
CA LYS A 521 26.56 -29.21 9.62
C LYS A 521 28.01 -28.69 9.54
N ILE A 522 28.22 -27.39 9.79
CA ILE A 522 29.54 -26.76 9.77
C ILE A 522 30.47 -27.41 10.81
N ALA A 523 29.98 -27.64 12.03
CA ALA A 523 30.73 -28.31 13.08
C ALA A 523 31.14 -29.73 12.67
N ASN A 524 30.21 -30.51 12.12
CA ASN A 524 30.50 -31.87 11.65
C ASN A 524 31.54 -31.87 10.51
N ASP A 525 31.34 -31.03 9.49
CA ASP A 525 32.25 -30.91 8.35
C ASP A 525 33.66 -30.48 8.78
N HIS A 526 33.74 -29.54 9.74
CA HIS A 526 35.01 -29.10 10.31
C HIS A 526 35.67 -30.20 11.15
N ASN A 527 34.92 -30.84 12.05
CA ASN A 527 35.44 -31.85 12.97
C ASN A 527 35.86 -33.14 12.26
N MET A 528 35.23 -33.47 11.13
CA MET A 528 35.68 -34.55 10.26
C MET A 528 37.03 -34.25 9.59
N LYS A 529 37.27 -32.99 9.20
CA LYS A 529 38.53 -32.56 8.57
C LYS A 529 39.64 -32.29 9.59
N ASN A 530 39.28 -31.83 10.78
CA ASN A 530 40.19 -31.41 11.85
C ASN A 530 39.85 -32.11 13.19
N PRO A 531 40.06 -33.42 13.33
CA PRO A 531 39.63 -34.18 14.50
C PRO A 531 40.31 -33.75 15.81
N LEU A 532 41.50 -33.13 15.74
CA LEU A 532 42.27 -32.65 16.88
C LEU A 532 41.94 -31.21 17.29
N ALA A 533 41.25 -30.45 16.45
CA ALA A 533 40.86 -29.06 16.70
C ALA A 533 39.35 -28.91 16.51
N LYS A 534 38.57 -29.49 17.43
CA LYS A 534 37.11 -29.47 17.30
C LYS A 534 36.57 -28.05 17.41
N MET A 535 35.68 -27.69 16.50
CA MET A 535 34.94 -26.44 16.57
C MET A 535 33.89 -26.54 17.68
N ASN A 536 33.85 -25.54 18.55
CA ASN A 536 32.82 -25.48 19.60
C ASN A 536 31.50 -24.92 19.06
N ASP A 537 30.40 -25.14 19.78
CA ASP A 537 29.05 -24.76 19.34
C ASP A 537 28.90 -23.26 19.07
N LYS A 538 29.57 -22.42 19.87
CA LYS A 538 29.53 -20.96 19.69
C LYS A 538 30.21 -20.54 18.39
N GLN A 539 31.38 -21.09 18.09
CA GLN A 539 32.12 -20.86 16.84
C GLN A 539 31.35 -21.38 15.63
N ALA A 540 30.73 -22.55 15.75
CA ALA A 540 29.90 -23.13 14.69
C ALA A 540 28.66 -22.27 14.40
N LEU A 541 28.01 -21.75 15.45
CA LEU A 541 26.84 -20.87 15.31
C LEU A 541 27.21 -19.52 14.70
N GLU A 542 28.34 -18.92 15.10
CA GLU A 542 28.84 -17.69 14.51
C GLU A 542 29.21 -17.88 13.02
N ALA A 543 29.89 -18.98 12.69
CA ALA A 543 30.18 -19.35 11.30
C ALA A 543 28.89 -19.56 10.48
N ALA A 544 27.86 -20.15 11.07
CA ALA A 544 26.56 -20.33 10.42
C ALA A 544 25.85 -18.99 10.13
N TYR A 545 25.83 -18.05 11.09
CA TYR A 545 25.29 -16.72 10.83
C TYR A 545 26.05 -15.97 9.74
N ASN A 546 27.38 -16.06 9.73
CA ASN A 546 28.21 -15.46 8.69
C ASN A 546 27.95 -16.08 7.32
N ALA A 547 27.71 -17.39 7.25
CA ALA A 547 27.32 -18.07 6.02
C ALA A 547 25.94 -17.58 5.51
N LEU A 548 24.94 -17.50 6.39
CA LEU A 548 23.61 -16.97 6.03
C LEU A 548 23.68 -15.51 5.55
N GLN A 549 24.50 -14.68 6.21
CA GLN A 549 24.75 -13.30 5.78
C GLN A 549 25.37 -13.27 4.38
N SER A 550 26.40 -14.08 4.13
CA SER A 550 27.09 -14.16 2.85
C SER A 550 26.16 -14.63 1.72
N GLU A 551 25.32 -15.64 1.98
CA GLU A 551 24.31 -16.11 1.03
C GLU A 551 23.29 -15.02 0.71
N ALA A 552 22.80 -14.31 1.72
CA ALA A 552 21.86 -13.21 1.55
C ALA A 552 22.48 -12.03 0.77
N ASP A 553 23.74 -11.69 1.03
CA ASP A 553 24.47 -10.64 0.32
C ASP A 553 24.77 -11.04 -1.14
N ALA A 554 25.09 -12.31 -1.38
CA ALA A 554 25.27 -12.85 -2.74
C ALA A 554 23.96 -12.77 -3.55
N LEU A 555 22.82 -13.07 -2.93
CA LEU A 555 21.50 -12.91 -3.56
C LEU A 555 21.20 -11.44 -3.89
N ALA A 556 21.56 -10.50 -3.02
CA ALA A 556 21.33 -9.07 -3.26
C ALA A 556 22.26 -8.43 -4.30
N THR A 557 23.33 -9.13 -4.70
CA THR A 557 24.29 -8.64 -5.68
C THR A 557 23.67 -8.56 -7.08
N LYS A 558 24.11 -7.55 -7.86
CA LYS A 558 23.70 -7.35 -9.25
C LYS A 558 24.07 -8.58 -10.11
N ASN A 559 23.21 -8.95 -11.05
CA ASN A 559 23.35 -10.08 -11.97
C ASN A 559 23.30 -11.48 -11.33
N SER A 560 23.01 -11.58 -10.04
CA SER A 560 22.80 -12.88 -9.38
C SER A 560 21.50 -13.51 -9.85
N ASN A 561 21.53 -14.82 -10.11
CA ASN A 561 20.34 -15.55 -10.52
C ASN A 561 19.40 -15.79 -9.33
N LYS A 562 18.15 -15.35 -9.46
CA LYS A 562 17.09 -15.40 -8.45
C LYS A 562 15.96 -16.35 -8.85
N ASP A 563 16.19 -17.26 -9.80
CA ASP A 563 15.25 -18.29 -10.23
C ASP A 563 14.68 -19.11 -9.06
N ASN A 564 15.56 -19.46 -8.12
CA ASN A 564 15.28 -20.38 -7.02
C ASN A 564 15.76 -19.77 -5.70
N ILE A 565 15.21 -18.61 -5.33
CA ILE A 565 15.40 -18.10 -3.98
C ILE A 565 14.84 -19.15 -3.01
N PRO A 566 15.64 -19.67 -2.06
CA PRO A 566 15.16 -20.64 -1.09
C PRO A 566 13.95 -20.10 -0.31
N ALA A 567 12.94 -20.93 -0.04
CA ALA A 567 11.73 -20.49 0.67
C ALA A 567 12.02 -19.96 2.10
N ASN A 568 13.12 -20.40 2.69
CA ASN A 568 13.60 -19.93 3.99
C ASN A 568 14.49 -18.66 3.89
N SER A 569 14.79 -18.16 2.69
CA SER A 569 15.57 -16.94 2.51
C SER A 569 14.84 -15.73 3.09
N PRO A 570 15.55 -14.77 3.72
CA PRO A 570 14.95 -13.49 4.12
C PRO A 570 14.31 -12.71 2.96
N TYR A 571 14.76 -12.95 1.73
CA TYR A 571 14.23 -12.30 0.52
C TYR A 571 13.12 -13.10 -0.17
N ALA A 572 12.70 -14.24 0.37
CA ALA A 572 11.61 -15.00 -0.21
C ALA A 572 10.32 -14.16 -0.22
N ILE A 573 9.69 -14.09 -1.39
CA ILE A 573 8.40 -13.39 -1.56
C ILE A 573 7.30 -14.34 -1.07
N ASP A 574 6.41 -13.83 -0.21
CA ASP A 574 5.25 -14.58 0.26
C ASP A 574 4.10 -14.53 -0.77
N TYR A 575 4.09 -15.50 -1.68
CA TYR A 575 3.05 -15.68 -2.69
C TYR A 575 1.69 -16.05 -2.10
N ASP A 576 1.63 -16.70 -0.94
CA ASP A 576 0.37 -17.02 -0.26
C ASP A 576 -0.31 -15.74 0.26
N ALA A 577 0.45 -14.86 0.91
CA ALA A 577 -0.05 -13.57 1.38
C ALA A 577 -0.57 -12.71 0.20
N ILE A 578 0.16 -12.71 -0.91
CA ILE A 578 -0.24 -11.98 -2.12
C ILE A 578 -1.51 -12.59 -2.75
N ALA A 579 -1.59 -13.91 -2.84
CA ALA A 579 -2.78 -14.57 -3.38
C ALA A 579 -4.02 -14.31 -2.50
N ALA A 580 -3.86 -14.30 -1.18
CA ALA A 580 -4.92 -13.95 -0.24
C ALA A 580 -5.38 -12.50 -0.43
N ALA A 581 -4.44 -11.55 -0.58
CA ALA A 581 -4.74 -10.15 -0.86
C ALA A 581 -5.47 -9.99 -2.22
N ALA A 582 -5.04 -10.74 -3.25
CA ALA A 582 -5.70 -10.73 -4.56
C ALA A 582 -7.12 -11.32 -4.52
N ARG A 583 -7.39 -12.30 -3.64
CA ARG A 583 -8.76 -12.80 -3.43
C ARG A 583 -9.66 -11.78 -2.75
N GLY A 584 -9.14 -11.05 -1.76
CA GLY A 584 -9.89 -10.04 -1.01
C GLY A 584 -10.11 -8.72 -1.76
N ASN A 585 -9.40 -8.49 -2.86
CA ASN A 585 -9.48 -7.25 -3.64
C ASN A 585 -9.74 -7.52 -5.14
N PRO A 586 -10.95 -7.23 -5.66
CA PRO A 586 -11.28 -7.40 -7.08
C PRO A 586 -10.37 -6.63 -8.04
N ASP A 587 -9.81 -5.49 -7.61
CA ASP A 587 -8.88 -4.71 -8.45
C ASP A 587 -7.50 -5.37 -8.55
N ALA A 588 -7.09 -6.13 -7.55
CA ALA A 588 -5.86 -6.92 -7.60
C ALA A 588 -5.98 -8.12 -8.56
N ARG A 589 -7.20 -8.63 -8.82
CA ARG A 589 -7.47 -9.63 -9.87
C ARG A 589 -7.44 -9.04 -11.29
N LYS A 590 -7.46 -7.72 -11.46
CA LYS A 590 -7.26 -7.09 -12.78
C LYS A 590 -5.80 -7.13 -13.23
N TRP A 591 -4.87 -7.40 -12.30
CA TRP A 591 -3.46 -7.60 -12.59
C TRP A 591 -3.20 -9.07 -12.92
N ILE A 592 -2.51 -9.34 -14.02
CA ILE A 592 -2.29 -10.70 -14.54
C ILE A 592 -1.59 -11.59 -13.51
N VAL A 593 -0.64 -11.04 -12.76
CA VAL A 593 0.08 -11.79 -11.71
C VAL A 593 -0.84 -12.11 -10.53
N GLY A 594 -1.67 -11.15 -10.10
CA GLY A 594 -2.62 -11.36 -9.02
C GLY A 594 -3.68 -12.40 -9.38
N ASP A 595 -4.18 -12.38 -10.61
CA ASP A 595 -5.10 -13.37 -11.14
C ASP A 595 -4.47 -14.78 -11.25
N ILE A 596 -3.24 -14.89 -11.76
CA ILE A 596 -2.51 -16.16 -11.79
C ILE A 596 -2.36 -16.73 -10.36
N LEU A 597 -1.87 -15.93 -9.42
CA LEU A 597 -1.66 -16.36 -8.04
C LEU A 597 -2.97 -16.77 -7.35
N ALA A 598 -4.05 -16.02 -7.56
CA ALA A 598 -5.37 -16.36 -7.04
C ALA A 598 -5.88 -17.70 -7.59
N ARG A 599 -5.77 -17.91 -8.91
CA ARG A 599 -6.16 -19.17 -9.58
C ARG A 599 -5.31 -20.35 -9.13
N GLU A 600 -4.01 -20.18 -8.97
CA GLU A 600 -3.14 -21.25 -8.46
C GLU A 600 -3.48 -21.60 -7.00
N LYS A 601 -3.76 -20.60 -6.16
CA LYS A 601 -4.25 -20.87 -4.80
C LYS A 601 -5.61 -21.58 -4.82
N GLU A 602 -6.47 -21.29 -5.80
CA GLU A 602 -7.80 -21.92 -5.92
C GLU A 602 -7.68 -23.40 -6.32
N LYS A 603 -6.71 -23.75 -7.17
CA LYS A 603 -6.38 -25.14 -7.50
C LYS A 603 -5.78 -25.90 -6.31
N ARG A 604 -5.09 -25.19 -5.42
CA ARG A 604 -4.33 -25.77 -4.29
C ARG A 604 -4.65 -25.05 -2.98
N PRO A 605 -5.88 -25.19 -2.44
CA PRO A 605 -6.31 -24.41 -1.28
C PRO A 605 -5.49 -24.71 -0.02
N TYR A 606 -5.00 -25.94 0.12
CA TYR A 606 -4.29 -26.42 1.32
C TYR A 606 -2.77 -26.45 1.19
N GLU A 607 -2.22 -26.23 0.00
CA GLU A 607 -0.76 -26.17 -0.20
C GLU A 607 -0.28 -24.73 -0.16
N SER A 608 0.91 -24.52 0.41
CA SER A 608 1.57 -23.23 0.34
C SER A 608 2.06 -22.97 -1.08
N LEU A 609 1.68 -21.82 -1.64
CA LEU A 609 2.23 -21.37 -2.91
C LEU A 609 3.75 -21.13 -2.80
N ASN A 610 4.27 -20.78 -1.63
CA ASN A 610 5.70 -20.59 -1.41
C ASN A 610 6.53 -21.87 -1.58
N ALA A 611 5.91 -23.04 -1.46
CA ALA A 611 6.58 -24.32 -1.68
C ALA A 611 6.59 -24.74 -3.17
N THR A 612 5.76 -24.12 -4.01
CA THR A 612 5.47 -24.63 -5.36
C THR A 612 5.65 -23.60 -6.47
N ILE A 613 5.48 -22.32 -6.16
CA ILE A 613 5.66 -21.21 -7.07
C ILE A 613 7.07 -20.66 -6.93
N THR A 614 7.78 -20.64 -8.06
CA THR A 614 9.05 -19.95 -8.21
C THR A 614 8.88 -18.72 -9.10
N PRO A 615 9.83 -17.77 -9.08
CA PRO A 615 9.83 -16.68 -10.04
C PRO A 615 9.72 -17.13 -11.50
N ARG A 616 10.39 -18.23 -11.83
CA ARG A 616 10.30 -18.85 -13.16
C ARG A 616 8.89 -19.31 -13.50
N PHE A 617 8.20 -19.96 -12.57
CA PHE A 617 6.81 -20.39 -12.75
C PHE A 617 5.90 -19.22 -13.11
N LEU A 618 6.05 -18.08 -12.42
CA LEU A 618 5.24 -16.90 -12.69
C LEU A 618 5.50 -16.33 -14.09
N VAL A 619 6.76 -16.26 -14.51
CA VAL A 619 7.13 -15.80 -15.86
C VAL A 619 6.59 -16.74 -16.93
N ASP A 620 6.70 -18.05 -16.73
CA ASP A 620 6.15 -19.05 -17.64
C ASP A 620 4.61 -18.96 -17.72
N SER A 621 3.94 -18.69 -16.60
CA SER A 621 2.49 -18.50 -16.54
C SER A 621 2.06 -17.23 -17.27
N VAL A 622 2.74 -16.10 -17.05
CA VAL A 622 2.48 -14.85 -17.78
C VAL A 622 2.74 -15.02 -19.27
N ARG A 623 3.82 -15.71 -19.65
CA ARG A 623 4.10 -16.05 -21.05
C ARG A 623 2.95 -16.83 -21.67
N ALA A 624 2.39 -17.82 -20.96
CA ALA A 624 1.26 -18.60 -21.47
C ALA A 624 0.02 -17.73 -21.72
N GLU A 625 -0.28 -16.76 -20.85
CA GLU A 625 -1.41 -15.84 -21.03
C GLU A 625 -1.18 -14.87 -22.20
N VAL A 626 0.06 -14.43 -22.43
CA VAL A 626 0.46 -13.62 -23.60
C VAL A 626 0.33 -14.43 -24.89
N LEU A 627 0.82 -15.67 -24.92
CA LEU A 627 0.73 -16.55 -26.09
C LEU A 627 -0.74 -16.89 -26.43
N ALA A 628 -1.60 -17.00 -25.42
CA ALA A 628 -3.04 -17.17 -25.59
C ALA A 628 -3.77 -15.88 -26.05
N GLY A 629 -3.06 -14.75 -26.19
CA GLY A 629 -3.63 -13.48 -26.64
C GLY A 629 -4.52 -12.78 -25.60
N LYS A 630 -4.49 -13.18 -24.34
CA LYS A 630 -5.33 -12.58 -23.27
C LYS A 630 -4.77 -11.26 -22.75
N ILE A 631 -3.48 -11.02 -22.94
CA ILE A 631 -2.81 -9.79 -22.54
C ILE A 631 -1.70 -9.45 -23.54
N ASP A 632 -1.55 -8.16 -23.82
CA ASP A 632 -0.47 -7.66 -24.67
C ASP A 632 0.91 -7.81 -23.97
N PRO A 633 1.98 -8.22 -24.68
CA PRO A 633 3.32 -8.36 -24.12
C PRO A 633 3.82 -7.13 -23.36
N ALA A 634 3.55 -5.93 -23.87
CA ALA A 634 4.01 -4.69 -23.25
C ALA A 634 3.27 -4.44 -21.94
N VAL A 635 1.95 -4.69 -21.89
CA VAL A 635 1.16 -4.56 -20.65
C VAL A 635 1.57 -5.61 -19.62
N ALA A 636 1.76 -6.86 -20.05
CA ALA A 636 2.20 -7.95 -19.19
C ALA A 636 3.60 -7.69 -18.59
N SER A 637 4.52 -7.12 -19.38
CA SER A 637 5.87 -6.79 -18.93
C SER A 637 5.89 -5.74 -17.82
N VAL A 638 5.07 -4.69 -17.93
CA VAL A 638 4.93 -3.65 -16.91
C VAL A 638 4.35 -4.23 -15.63
N GLN A 639 3.25 -4.99 -15.72
CA GLN A 639 2.61 -5.57 -14.54
C GLN A 639 3.53 -6.56 -13.80
N LEU A 640 4.27 -7.39 -14.54
CA LEU A 640 5.23 -8.30 -13.95
C LEU A 640 6.39 -7.55 -13.29
N ALA A 641 6.89 -6.50 -13.93
CA ALA A 641 7.99 -5.72 -13.36
C ALA A 641 7.60 -4.97 -12.07
N ASP A 642 6.42 -4.34 -12.09
CA ASP A 642 5.90 -3.62 -10.94
C ASP A 642 5.56 -4.57 -9.79
N PHE A 643 5.08 -5.79 -10.10
CA PHE A 643 4.89 -6.84 -9.10
C PHE A 643 6.20 -7.16 -8.37
N TYR A 644 7.27 -7.54 -9.08
CA TYR A 644 8.52 -7.92 -8.43
C TYR A 644 9.18 -6.76 -7.69
N ARG A 645 9.13 -5.53 -8.23
CA ARG A 645 9.66 -4.34 -7.54
C ARG A 645 8.90 -4.07 -6.24
N THR A 646 7.58 -4.16 -6.27
CA THR A 646 6.73 -3.91 -5.10
C THR A 646 6.85 -5.03 -4.07
N ALA A 647 6.80 -6.30 -4.50
CA ALA A 647 6.87 -7.45 -3.60
C ALA A 647 8.23 -7.55 -2.90
N SER A 648 9.34 -7.37 -3.64
CA SER A 648 10.68 -7.38 -3.04
C SER A 648 10.91 -6.18 -2.11
N GLY A 649 10.43 -4.99 -2.46
CA GLY A 649 10.47 -3.81 -1.60
C GLY A 649 9.65 -3.99 -0.32
N SER A 650 8.43 -4.53 -0.46
CA SER A 650 7.55 -4.84 0.67
C SER A 650 8.18 -5.87 1.60
N GLN A 651 8.77 -6.94 1.05
CA GLN A 651 9.49 -7.95 1.82
C GLN A 651 10.68 -7.33 2.57
N TYR A 652 11.46 -6.49 1.91
CA TYR A 652 12.61 -5.80 2.51
C TYR A 652 12.23 -4.95 3.74
N VAL A 653 11.10 -4.25 3.66
CA VAL A 653 10.58 -3.41 4.75
C VAL A 653 9.92 -4.26 5.84
N THR A 654 9.01 -5.16 5.47
CA THR A 654 8.17 -5.93 6.41
C THR A 654 8.98 -6.94 7.20
N ALA A 655 9.95 -7.62 6.56
CA ALA A 655 10.88 -8.50 7.24
C ALA A 655 12.01 -7.76 7.97
N GLY A 656 12.05 -6.42 7.88
CA GLY A 656 13.03 -5.60 8.58
C GLY A 656 14.47 -5.81 8.10
N LEU A 657 14.69 -6.24 6.85
CA LEU A 657 16.00 -6.68 6.35
C LEU A 657 17.10 -5.62 6.52
N ARG A 658 16.75 -4.33 6.40
CA ARG A 658 17.65 -3.21 6.65
C ARG A 658 18.29 -3.23 8.03
N TYR A 659 17.59 -3.74 9.04
CA TYR A 659 18.08 -3.77 10.42
C TYR A 659 19.16 -4.83 10.59
N PHE A 660 19.10 -5.92 9.81
CA PHE A 660 20.10 -6.97 9.78
C PHE A 660 21.35 -6.62 8.95
N GLY A 661 21.47 -5.38 8.45
CA GLY A 661 22.55 -4.97 7.57
C GLY A 661 22.45 -5.51 6.14
N LEU A 662 21.31 -6.11 5.78
CA LEU A 662 21.08 -6.68 4.45
C LEU A 662 20.73 -5.59 3.42
N LYS A 663 21.22 -5.76 2.19
CA LYS A 663 21.05 -4.81 1.10
C LYS A 663 19.76 -5.08 0.30
N PRO A 664 19.01 -4.06 -0.14
CA PRO A 664 17.88 -4.30 -1.03
C PRO A 664 18.37 -4.87 -2.37
N PHE A 665 17.52 -5.63 -3.05
CA PHE A 665 17.79 -6.09 -4.40
C PHE A 665 18.00 -4.91 -5.36
N GLN A 666 19.09 -4.96 -6.12
CA GLN A 666 19.36 -3.96 -7.17
C GLN A 666 18.70 -4.34 -8.51
N ASP A 667 18.54 -5.64 -8.73
CA ASP A 667 17.88 -6.23 -9.88
C ASP A 667 17.17 -7.53 -9.47
N PHE A 668 16.30 -8.04 -10.33
CA PHE A 668 15.68 -9.34 -10.12
C PHE A 668 15.92 -10.26 -11.32
N ILE A 669 17.14 -10.77 -11.44
CA ILE A 669 17.58 -11.50 -12.62
C ILE A 669 17.15 -12.96 -12.57
N ILE A 670 16.48 -13.43 -13.62
CA ILE A 670 16.08 -14.84 -13.79
C ILE A 670 16.52 -15.38 -15.15
N SER A 671 16.64 -16.71 -15.27
CA SER A 671 16.97 -17.43 -16.50
C SER A 671 15.80 -18.36 -16.87
N PRO A 672 14.78 -17.85 -17.60
CA PRO A 672 13.53 -18.57 -17.84
C PRO A 672 13.68 -19.76 -18.81
N GLU A 673 14.72 -19.77 -19.64
CA GLU A 673 15.04 -20.87 -20.55
C GLU A 673 16.05 -21.86 -19.92
N ALA A 674 16.27 -23.01 -20.55
CA ALA A 674 17.34 -23.92 -20.13
C ALA A 674 18.74 -23.26 -20.28
N VAL A 675 19.78 -23.93 -19.78
CA VAL A 675 21.17 -23.43 -19.74
C VAL A 675 21.56 -22.70 -21.03
N GLY A 676 21.95 -21.43 -20.93
CA GLY A 676 22.41 -20.60 -22.04
C GLY A 676 21.38 -19.61 -22.64
N GLY A 677 20.13 -19.63 -22.18
CA GLY A 677 19.12 -18.66 -22.60
C GLY A 677 19.33 -17.23 -22.08
N PRO A 678 18.63 -16.23 -22.65
CA PRO A 678 18.76 -14.84 -22.25
C PRO A 678 18.27 -14.62 -20.82
N LYS A 679 19.12 -14.01 -20.00
CA LYS A 679 18.74 -13.52 -18.67
C LYS A 679 17.77 -12.35 -18.81
N ILE A 680 16.75 -12.32 -17.97
CA ILE A 680 15.80 -11.20 -17.90
C ILE A 680 15.83 -10.58 -16.52
N ASP A 681 15.70 -9.26 -16.45
CA ASP A 681 15.59 -8.52 -15.20
C ASP A 681 14.12 -8.23 -14.93
N LEU A 682 13.55 -8.89 -13.92
CA LEU A 682 12.16 -8.70 -13.54
C LEU A 682 11.91 -7.34 -12.87
N PHE A 683 12.91 -6.48 -12.67
CA PHE A 683 12.68 -5.06 -12.34
C PHE A 683 12.60 -4.16 -13.57
N ASN A 684 13.00 -4.66 -14.75
CA ASN A 684 13.06 -3.88 -15.97
C ASN A 684 12.05 -4.39 -17.01
N PRO A 685 10.93 -3.67 -17.23
CA PRO A 685 9.88 -4.10 -18.15
C PRO A 685 10.38 -4.26 -19.58
N THR A 686 11.40 -3.49 -20.00
CA THR A 686 11.96 -3.60 -21.36
C THR A 686 12.61 -4.97 -21.61
N THR A 687 13.24 -5.56 -20.59
CA THR A 687 13.88 -6.88 -20.75
C THR A 687 12.85 -8.01 -20.79
N ILE A 688 11.77 -7.86 -20.01
CA ILE A 688 10.64 -8.78 -19.99
C ILE A 688 9.87 -8.70 -21.32
N ASP A 689 9.56 -7.49 -21.81
CA ASP A 689 8.88 -7.27 -23.08
C ASP A 689 9.63 -7.92 -24.24
N ARG A 690 10.94 -7.66 -24.35
CA ARG A 690 11.79 -8.28 -25.38
C ARG A 690 11.72 -9.81 -25.32
N TYR A 691 11.73 -10.38 -24.12
CA TYR A 691 11.57 -11.82 -23.94
C TYR A 691 10.20 -12.30 -24.43
N LEU A 692 9.10 -11.69 -23.96
CA LEU A 692 7.74 -12.08 -24.32
C LEU A 692 7.48 -11.95 -25.83
N VAL A 693 7.87 -10.84 -26.44
CA VAL A 693 7.77 -10.61 -27.90
C VAL A 693 8.55 -11.69 -28.67
N THR A 694 9.75 -12.04 -28.22
CA THR A 694 10.55 -13.12 -28.83
C THR A 694 9.83 -14.46 -28.74
N GLN A 695 9.17 -14.77 -27.61
CA GLN A 695 8.40 -16.01 -27.46
C GLN A 695 7.17 -16.03 -28.37
N VAL A 696 6.45 -14.91 -28.49
CA VAL A 696 5.30 -14.79 -29.43
C VAL A 696 5.76 -15.01 -30.86
N ALA A 697 6.86 -14.39 -31.28
CA ALA A 697 7.40 -14.56 -32.63
C ALA A 697 7.82 -16.01 -32.91
N ARG A 698 8.50 -16.66 -31.96
CA ARG A 698 8.88 -18.08 -32.05
C ARG A 698 7.66 -19.00 -32.13
N ASN A 699 6.60 -18.73 -31.37
CA ASN A 699 5.39 -19.53 -31.39
C ASN A 699 4.65 -19.41 -32.73
N ARG A 700 4.50 -18.19 -33.26
CA ARG A 700 3.91 -17.95 -34.60
C ARG A 700 4.71 -18.64 -35.71
N ALA A 701 6.03 -18.60 -35.64
CA ALA A 701 6.88 -19.31 -36.60
C ALA A 701 6.64 -20.83 -36.56
N ARG A 702 6.52 -21.43 -35.37
CA ARG A 702 6.19 -22.86 -35.22
C ARG A 702 4.81 -23.21 -35.76
N GLU A 703 3.80 -22.40 -35.48
CA GLU A 703 2.45 -22.58 -36.01
C GLU A 703 2.44 -22.49 -37.55
N SER A 704 3.19 -21.57 -38.14
CA SER A 704 3.31 -21.45 -39.59
C SER A 704 4.01 -22.64 -40.26
N MET A 705 4.93 -23.32 -39.55
CA MET A 705 5.60 -24.53 -40.02
C MET A 705 4.76 -25.81 -39.78
N ALA A 706 3.79 -25.77 -38.88
CA ALA A 706 2.94 -26.91 -38.51
C ALA A 706 1.68 -27.06 -39.40
N ILE A 707 1.41 -26.12 -40.32
CA ILE A 707 0.37 -26.28 -41.35
C ILE A 707 0.86 -27.34 -42.34
N PRO A 708 0.23 -28.54 -42.43
CA PRO A 708 0.62 -29.53 -43.42
C PRO A 708 0.33 -28.96 -44.80
N MET A 709 1.28 -29.08 -45.74
CA MET A 709 1.01 -28.97 -47.17
C MET A 709 0.06 -30.10 -47.62
N GLY A 710 -1.21 -30.00 -47.24
CA GLY A 710 -2.26 -30.97 -47.54
C GLY A 710 -3.22 -30.43 -48.60
N ARG A 711 -3.09 -30.96 -49.82
CA ARG A 711 -4.02 -30.92 -50.97
C ARG A 711 -4.26 -29.56 -51.63
N ALA A 712 -3.43 -29.26 -52.62
CA ALA A 712 -3.89 -28.66 -53.88
C ALA A 712 -3.39 -29.54 -55.03
N GLY A 713 -4.30 -30.12 -55.80
CA GLY A 713 -3.95 -30.97 -56.95
C GLY A 713 -5.00 -32.00 -57.34
N GLY A 714 -6.28 -31.61 -57.38
CA GLY A 714 -7.29 -32.33 -58.17
C GLY A 714 -7.26 -31.81 -59.62
N PRO A 715 -7.51 -32.66 -60.64
CA PRO A 715 -7.21 -32.35 -62.03
C PRO A 715 -8.22 -31.37 -62.62
N PHE A 716 -7.71 -30.34 -63.30
CA PHE A 716 -8.49 -29.52 -64.21
C PHE A 716 -8.92 -30.39 -65.40
N VAL A 717 -10.23 -30.59 -65.54
CA VAL A 717 -10.87 -31.07 -66.76
C VAL A 717 -11.32 -29.84 -67.55
N PHE A 718 -10.80 -29.69 -68.76
CA PHE A 718 -11.30 -28.74 -69.75
C PHE A 718 -12.65 -29.21 -70.29
N ASN A 719 -13.62 -28.31 -70.32
CA ASN A 719 -14.66 -28.21 -71.35
C ASN A 719 -15.05 -26.75 -71.52
#